data_AF-W4M0F6-F1
#
_entry.id   AF-W4M0F6-F1
#
_cell.length_a   1.000
_cell.length_b   1.000
_cell.length_c   1.000
_cell.angle_alpha   90.00
_cell.angle_beta   90.00
_cell.angle_gamma   90.00
#
_symmetry.space_group_name_H-M   'P 1'
#
loop_
_entity.id
_entity.type
_entity.pdbx_description
1 polymer ?
#
loop_
_entity_poly.entity_id
_entity_poly.type
_entity_poly.pdbx_seq_one_letter_code
_entity_poly.pdbx_strand_id
1 'polypeptide(L)'
;MNGDFKQYAPLPDAVLPPFAVMEKPFFEHRDGFPPAQGRFGETLRAYTLGELKWASNLPPLKQGGYIGWDHTAGYLAPMATYRDTHPEFYAQRGGNPIPASTPTLQVGLCTCHSKLEDITIQNALAWIARQPKRRFFGITDGDQGRWNCPVCAASDPIPDYYTDRNLQWVNAVARAIRHRHPDKRVFALAYRGTVKPPLHTGLEPNVMVVYAPWYWTSRVSSAVGLEHPQNVTAMEELMAWNRLFPGQIGVYDYPGDWVYGTAKRLKLYAKHNIRWIYLNGLKNALSRWVASQLLWKPELDADQLVSEFMTASYGPAANTMYTYHALRRDRIERHVSTSAKTLFQDPPYLEQAQRLLSHAVQQGERAEGRVRARIIEAAIDGLHMVIQAEKALRIDANRLRRNFDLYLQWHQRLWENCESLNCSKRQWTSHFSAFAKQHRRLQLPKLAITSTSKGDRHRALRQAAKQFEHFLADRPQKASRQTAASSRRQTLTFTQANESQAWRMRSSDKQHAIDLTPQSKRGPHGHLLRGVGATLALSRLPLITRGRLQTQAGRFRLRRDFKPSLNGRGYRYVSLHLHASHAVPISLYVNEKPALRSDIQVYPGEHIIRVDLHNFALQGQSALSELSSLTLDVWPQSLFYPYPETRNVELTLFGVMLDSAPPTPQSLPHTGKVIWLTHYRPNLRHGQGGIGNPAAPKLHVKYTREERFRSFTDHRVLSPMATIVTHPLDAPQNTEAAQRLQRRLKQAYGVELPIRLMRPGAGRLPRENAIYVGAMAALAHDAMGLDELDAVGGQGFVVRARQGSIALAGHGSRGALAAADTYLQHQGVDAQGASTALSSPFLRECYLTERLTPLNAMATQ
;
A
#
# COMPACT_ATOMS: atom_id res chain seq x y z
N MET A 1 0.55 24.22 33.14
CA MET A 1 1.57 24.00 32.11
C MET A 1 2.54 25.18 32.20
N ASN A 2 3.65 25.03 32.91
CA ASN A 2 4.75 25.99 32.82
C ASN A 2 5.60 25.54 31.64
N GLY A 3 5.22 25.95 30.44
CA GLY A 3 6.03 25.75 29.25
C GLY A 3 6.85 27.01 29.05
N ASP A 4 8.17 26.88 29.14
CA ASP A 4 9.11 27.90 28.65
C ASP A 4 8.81 28.18 27.18
N PHE A 5 8.06 29.24 26.90
CA PHE A 5 7.92 29.75 25.54
C PHE A 5 9.30 30.28 25.15
N LYS A 6 9.98 29.60 24.23
CA LYS A 6 11.17 30.17 23.58
C LYS A 6 10.74 31.45 22.87
N GLN A 7 11.12 32.59 23.43
CA GLN A 7 11.14 33.85 22.69
C GLN A 7 12.15 33.70 21.56
N TYR A 8 11.66 33.71 20.32
CA TYR A 8 12.52 33.82 19.14
C TYR A 8 12.83 35.30 18.94
N ALA A 9 14.10 35.63 18.71
CA ALA A 9 14.47 36.98 18.29
C ALA A 9 13.80 37.28 16.93
N PRO A 10 13.21 38.48 16.74
CA PRO A 10 12.72 38.90 15.44
C PRO A 10 13.83 38.79 14.39
N LEU A 11 13.51 38.31 13.19
CA LEU A 11 14.44 38.40 12.08
C LEU A 11 14.68 39.89 11.77
N PRO A 12 15.94 40.37 11.72
CA PRO A 12 16.24 41.74 11.31
C PRO A 12 15.60 42.01 9.94
N ASP A 13 14.90 43.13 9.81
CA ASP A 13 14.29 43.60 8.56
C ASP A 13 13.14 42.73 7.99
N ALA A 14 12.57 41.82 8.77
CA ALA A 14 11.42 41.03 8.33
C ALA A 14 10.12 41.87 8.30
N VAL A 15 9.78 42.41 7.12
CA VAL A 15 8.47 43.00 6.85
C VAL A 15 7.50 41.89 6.42
N LEU A 16 6.47 41.64 7.22
CA LEU A 16 5.32 40.85 6.79
C LEU A 16 4.43 41.75 5.89
N PRO A 17 4.31 41.47 4.58
CA PRO A 17 3.40 42.24 3.74
C PRO A 17 1.95 42.03 4.19
N PRO A 18 1.03 42.98 3.95
CA PRO A 18 -0.39 42.76 4.23
C PRO A 18 -0.91 41.52 3.48
N PHE A 19 -1.51 40.57 4.21
CA PHE A 19 -2.19 39.41 3.62
C PHE A 19 -3.37 38.97 4.50
N ALA A 20 -4.35 38.29 3.91
CA ALA A 20 -5.46 37.66 4.61
C ALA A 20 -5.67 36.24 4.07
N VAL A 21 -5.71 35.24 4.96
CA VAL A 21 -5.97 33.83 4.61
C VAL A 21 -7.00 33.28 5.59
N MET A 22 -8.05 32.66 5.05
CA MET A 22 -9.09 31.96 5.83
C MET A 22 -9.19 30.53 5.32
N GLU A 23 -9.02 29.55 6.21
CA GLU A 23 -9.13 28.13 5.87
C GLU A 23 -9.86 27.35 6.96
N LYS A 24 -10.44 26.20 6.58
CA LYS A 24 -11.09 25.24 7.49
C LYS A 24 -10.58 23.83 7.16
N PRO A 25 -10.22 23.00 8.16
CA PRO A 25 -9.79 21.63 7.92
C PRO A 25 -10.94 20.78 7.35
N PHE A 26 -10.59 19.85 6.45
CA PHE A 26 -11.53 18.87 5.91
C PHE A 26 -12.07 17.92 7.00
N PHE A 27 -11.15 17.33 7.78
CA PHE A 27 -11.49 16.39 8.85
C PHE A 27 -11.91 17.13 10.12
N GLU A 28 -13.10 16.80 10.64
CA GLU A 28 -13.66 17.37 11.87
C GLU A 28 -12.88 16.93 13.12
N HIS A 29 -12.41 15.68 13.12
CA HIS A 29 -11.47 15.19 14.10
C HIS A 29 -10.22 14.66 13.40
N ARG A 30 -9.07 15.17 13.86
CA ARG A 30 -7.76 14.92 13.29
C ARG A 30 -6.78 14.70 14.43
N ASP A 31 -6.34 13.47 14.56
CA ASP A 31 -5.48 13.02 15.65
C ASP A 31 -4.46 11.99 15.14
N GLY A 32 -3.29 11.96 15.77
CA GLY A 32 -2.34 10.88 15.65
C GLY A 32 -1.55 10.66 16.95
N PHE A 33 -1.02 9.44 17.11
CA PHE A 33 -0.08 9.09 18.17
C PHE A 33 1.21 8.50 17.60
N PRO A 34 2.39 9.03 17.93
CA PRO A 34 2.63 10.35 18.53
C PRO A 34 1.94 11.49 17.77
N PRO A 35 1.71 12.65 18.40
CA PRO A 35 1.02 13.78 17.78
C PRO A 35 1.58 14.13 16.40
N ALA A 36 0.69 14.34 15.44
CA ALA A 36 1.06 14.89 14.14
C ALA A 36 1.61 16.32 14.35
N GLN A 37 2.66 16.68 13.62
CA GLN A 37 3.38 17.95 13.78
C GLN A 37 3.61 18.57 12.40
N GLY A 38 3.04 19.74 12.15
CA GLY A 38 3.26 20.52 10.93
C GLY A 38 2.55 21.87 10.97
N ARG A 39 2.46 22.54 9.82
CA ARG A 39 1.98 23.93 9.66
C ARG A 39 0.67 24.23 10.41
N PHE A 40 -0.29 23.31 10.38
CA PHE A 40 -1.63 23.51 10.91
C PHE A 40 -1.83 23.06 12.37
N GLY A 41 -0.73 22.85 13.11
CA GLY A 41 -0.75 22.56 14.54
C GLY A 41 -1.10 21.12 14.91
N GLU A 42 -0.98 20.84 16.22
CA GLU A 42 -1.10 19.51 16.83
C GLU A 42 -2.51 18.91 16.75
N THR A 43 -2.55 17.59 16.93
CA THR A 43 -3.70 16.75 17.28
C THR A 43 -4.79 17.47 18.11
N LEU A 44 -6.06 17.41 17.68
CA LEU A 44 -7.21 18.00 18.40
C LEU A 44 -7.70 17.19 19.62
N ARG A 45 -7.02 16.11 19.98
CA ARG A 45 -7.40 15.21 21.10
C ARG A 45 -7.68 15.96 22.39
N ALA A 46 -6.89 16.99 22.69
CA ALA A 46 -7.02 17.82 23.89
C ALA A 46 -8.25 18.76 23.88
N TYR A 47 -8.99 18.85 22.78
CA TYR A 47 -10.14 19.77 22.66
C TYR A 47 -11.43 19.05 22.31
N THR A 48 -11.39 18.01 21.48
CA THR A 48 -12.62 17.41 20.93
C THR A 48 -12.99 16.08 21.57
N LEU A 49 -12.01 15.32 22.08
CA LEU A 49 -12.20 13.93 22.51
C LEU A 49 -12.32 13.84 24.03
N GLY A 50 -13.32 13.15 24.56
CA GLY A 50 -13.39 12.82 25.97
C GLY A 50 -12.35 11.77 26.31
N GLU A 51 -11.39 12.07 27.19
CA GLU A 51 -10.43 11.08 27.70
C GLU A 51 -10.64 10.84 29.19
N LEU A 52 -10.69 9.59 29.62
CA LEU A 52 -10.91 9.24 31.02
C LEU A 52 -9.79 9.75 31.95
N LYS A 53 -8.58 9.98 31.43
CA LYS A 53 -7.44 10.49 32.23
C LYS A 53 -7.72 11.89 32.82
N TRP A 54 -8.62 12.65 32.22
CA TRP A 54 -9.05 13.96 32.74
C TRP A 54 -10.28 13.88 33.63
N ALA A 55 -10.87 12.69 33.78
CA ALA A 55 -11.97 12.41 34.69
C ALA A 55 -11.54 11.46 35.83
N SER A 56 -10.24 11.15 35.98
CA SER A 56 -9.64 10.12 36.85
C SER A 56 -9.97 10.21 38.36
N ASN A 57 -10.62 11.27 38.81
CA ASN A 57 -11.02 11.47 40.20
C ASN A 57 -12.42 10.89 40.53
N LEU A 58 -13.11 10.25 39.58
CA LEU A 58 -14.34 9.52 39.90
C LEU A 58 -14.02 8.27 40.74
N PRO A 59 -14.82 7.94 41.78
CA PRO A 59 -14.60 6.80 42.68
C PRO A 59 -14.23 5.46 42.01
N PRO A 60 -14.80 5.09 40.83
CA PRO A 60 -14.40 3.86 40.13
C PRO A 60 -13.01 3.87 39.45
N LEU A 61 -12.24 4.96 39.49
CA LEU A 61 -11.04 5.16 38.66
C LEU A 61 -9.70 4.91 39.38
N LYS A 62 -9.71 4.39 40.62
CA LYS A 62 -8.50 3.99 41.36
C LYS A 62 -7.98 2.59 40.97
N GLN A 63 -7.95 2.26 39.68
CA GLN A 63 -7.31 1.03 39.19
C GLN A 63 -6.14 1.39 38.29
N GLY A 64 -4.95 0.81 38.55
CA GLY A 64 -3.83 0.90 37.63
C GLY A 64 -4.19 0.31 36.26
N GLY A 65 -3.84 0.97 35.16
CA GLY A 65 -4.22 0.53 33.81
C GLY A 65 -4.17 1.65 32.77
N TYR A 66 -4.52 1.34 31.51
CA TYR A 66 -4.58 2.33 30.43
C TYR A 66 -5.87 3.16 30.50
N ILE A 67 -5.75 4.43 30.89
CA ILE A 67 -6.86 5.37 31.03
C ILE A 67 -6.94 6.24 29.76
N GLY A 68 -7.70 5.78 28.76
CA GLY A 68 -7.80 6.40 27.43
C GLY A 68 -9.19 6.92 27.05
N TRP A 69 -9.42 7.02 25.74
CA TRP A 69 -10.71 7.36 25.12
C TRP A 69 -11.36 6.18 24.38
N ASP A 70 -10.57 5.14 24.11
CA ASP A 70 -10.94 3.83 23.61
C ASP A 70 -10.81 2.79 24.73
N HIS A 71 -11.31 1.57 24.49
CA HIS A 71 -11.37 0.47 25.45
C HIS A 71 -12.03 0.86 26.79
N THR A 72 -13.12 1.64 26.70
CA THR A 72 -13.80 2.27 27.84
C THR A 72 -14.68 1.34 28.67
N ALA A 73 -14.96 0.11 28.21
CA ALA A 73 -15.83 -0.84 28.89
C ALA A 73 -15.48 -1.10 30.37
N GLY A 74 -14.21 -1.40 30.67
CA GLY A 74 -13.75 -1.61 32.05
C GLY A 74 -13.86 -0.37 32.96
N TYR A 75 -14.09 0.80 32.38
CA TYR A 75 -14.35 2.05 33.11
C TYR A 75 -15.85 2.31 33.29
N LEU A 76 -16.66 1.97 32.30
CA LEU A 76 -18.11 2.11 32.36
C LEU A 76 -18.74 1.08 33.30
N ALA A 77 -18.13 -0.10 33.43
CA ALA A 77 -18.47 -1.13 34.41
C ALA A 77 -17.18 -1.67 35.08
N PRO A 78 -16.73 -1.03 36.17
CA PRO A 78 -15.48 -1.37 36.84
C PRO A 78 -15.51 -2.71 37.58
N MET A 79 -14.51 -3.56 37.32
CA MET A 79 -14.39 -4.85 37.99
C MET A 79 -14.31 -4.76 39.52
N ALA A 80 -13.58 -3.77 40.08
CA ALA A 80 -13.47 -3.64 41.54
C ALA A 80 -14.80 -3.30 42.22
N THR A 81 -15.81 -2.87 41.46
CA THR A 81 -17.14 -2.57 41.99
C THR A 81 -18.10 -3.72 41.77
N TYR A 82 -18.13 -4.31 40.57
CA TYR A 82 -19.19 -5.24 40.18
C TYR A 82 -18.74 -6.68 39.93
N ARG A 83 -17.44 -7.00 39.90
CA ARG A 83 -17.00 -8.37 39.53
C ARG A 83 -17.49 -9.43 40.51
N ASP A 84 -17.44 -9.14 41.82
CA ASP A 84 -17.73 -10.14 42.85
C ASP A 84 -19.23 -10.28 43.10
N THR A 85 -20.01 -9.22 42.91
CA THR A 85 -21.49 -9.22 43.08
C THR A 85 -22.25 -9.46 41.78
N HIS A 86 -21.66 -9.15 40.63
CA HIS A 86 -22.23 -9.31 39.28
C HIS A 86 -21.22 -9.91 38.30
N PRO A 87 -20.72 -11.14 38.54
CA PRO A 87 -19.79 -11.80 37.64
C PRO A 87 -20.38 -12.00 36.22
N GLU A 88 -21.71 -12.03 36.08
CA GLU A 88 -22.43 -12.13 34.80
C GLU A 88 -22.21 -10.94 33.86
N PHE A 89 -21.76 -9.79 34.36
CA PHE A 89 -21.49 -8.62 33.52
C PHE A 89 -20.23 -8.75 32.66
N TYR A 90 -19.36 -9.71 32.95
CA TYR A 90 -18.03 -9.79 32.36
C TYR A 90 -17.88 -11.02 31.48
N ALA A 91 -17.19 -10.84 30.35
CA ALA A 91 -16.85 -11.94 29.46
C ALA A 91 -15.92 -12.95 30.16
N GLN A 92 -16.16 -14.24 29.90
CA GLN A 92 -15.43 -15.35 30.51
C GLN A 92 -14.23 -15.76 29.66
N ARG A 93 -13.15 -16.23 30.31
CA ARG A 93 -11.94 -16.74 29.66
C ARG A 93 -11.96 -18.26 29.67
N GLY A 94 -12.38 -18.87 28.56
CA GLY A 94 -12.45 -20.33 28.43
C GLY A 94 -13.40 -20.96 29.45
N GLY A 95 -14.57 -20.33 29.68
CA GLY A 95 -15.58 -20.76 30.65
C GLY A 95 -15.31 -20.31 32.09
N ASN A 96 -14.11 -19.81 32.40
CA ASN A 96 -13.77 -19.33 33.74
C ASN A 96 -14.10 -17.83 33.92
N PRO A 97 -14.47 -17.39 35.15
CA PRO A 97 -14.63 -15.98 35.47
C PRO A 97 -13.38 -15.16 35.13
N ILE A 98 -13.59 -13.88 34.80
CA ILE A 98 -12.50 -12.94 34.52
C ILE A 98 -11.56 -12.81 35.74
N PRO A 99 -10.23 -12.90 35.60
CA PRO A 99 -9.30 -12.70 36.72
C PRO A 99 -9.36 -11.28 37.28
N ALA A 100 -9.31 -11.11 38.61
CA ALA A 100 -9.28 -9.78 39.24
C ALA A 100 -8.06 -8.94 38.83
N SER A 101 -6.96 -9.59 38.44
CA SER A 101 -5.73 -8.96 37.93
C SER A 101 -5.82 -8.50 36.47
N THR A 102 -6.97 -8.65 35.82
CA THR A 102 -7.16 -8.25 34.43
C THR A 102 -7.02 -6.72 34.29
N PRO A 103 -6.13 -6.23 33.41
CA PRO A 103 -5.99 -4.80 33.17
C PRO A 103 -7.29 -4.19 32.63
N THR A 104 -7.65 -2.98 33.07
CA THR A 104 -8.91 -2.31 32.68
C THR A 104 -9.12 -2.25 31.16
N LEU A 105 -8.04 -2.05 30.40
CA LEU A 105 -8.08 -2.00 28.93
C LEU A 105 -8.51 -3.31 28.27
N GLN A 106 -8.41 -4.43 28.97
CA GLN A 106 -8.77 -5.75 28.46
C GLN A 106 -10.14 -6.20 28.96
N VAL A 107 -10.84 -5.44 29.82
CA VAL A 107 -12.13 -5.87 30.38
C VAL A 107 -13.21 -5.87 29.30
N GLY A 108 -13.70 -7.05 28.95
CA GLY A 108 -14.81 -7.24 28.01
C GLY A 108 -16.14 -7.44 28.75
N LEU A 109 -17.22 -6.87 28.20
CA LEU A 109 -18.54 -6.88 28.84
C LEU A 109 -19.57 -7.78 28.14
N CYS A 110 -20.43 -8.42 28.94
CA CYS A 110 -21.63 -9.13 28.51
C CYS A 110 -22.77 -8.14 28.26
N THR A 111 -22.73 -7.45 27.13
CA THR A 111 -23.57 -6.29 26.77
C THR A 111 -25.08 -6.52 26.63
N CYS A 112 -25.56 -7.77 26.74
CA CYS A 112 -26.98 -8.10 26.66
C CYS A 112 -27.74 -8.02 28.00
N HIS A 113 -27.05 -7.76 29.12
CA HIS A 113 -27.68 -7.64 30.44
C HIS A 113 -28.22 -6.22 30.69
N SER A 114 -29.52 -6.08 30.96
CA SER A 114 -30.17 -4.78 31.18
C SER A 114 -29.60 -3.99 32.37
N LYS A 115 -29.29 -4.65 33.50
CA LYS A 115 -28.66 -3.97 34.65
C LYS A 115 -27.28 -3.40 34.32
N LEU A 116 -26.52 -4.07 33.45
CA LEU A 116 -25.24 -3.56 32.97
C LEU A 116 -25.45 -2.32 32.09
N GLU A 117 -26.46 -2.35 31.22
CA GLU A 117 -26.83 -1.19 30.41
C GLU A 117 -27.08 0.05 31.28
N ASP A 118 -27.92 -0.07 32.32
CA ASP A 118 -28.20 1.03 33.26
C ASP A 118 -26.94 1.61 33.92
N ILE A 119 -26.04 0.73 34.39
CA ILE A 119 -24.76 1.12 35.00
C ILE A 119 -23.89 1.88 34.00
N THR A 120 -23.77 1.36 32.78
CA THR A 120 -22.94 1.99 31.74
C THR A 120 -23.52 3.34 31.30
N ILE A 121 -24.85 3.49 31.24
CA ILE A 121 -25.54 4.76 30.98
C ILE A 121 -25.19 5.78 32.09
N GLN A 122 -25.38 5.41 33.35
CA GLN A 122 -25.10 6.28 34.49
C GLN A 122 -23.65 6.77 34.48
N ASN A 123 -22.70 5.85 34.29
CA ASN A 123 -21.28 6.16 34.32
C ASN A 123 -20.83 6.98 33.10
N ALA A 124 -21.40 6.72 31.91
CA ALA A 124 -21.13 7.52 30.72
C ALA A 124 -21.62 8.97 30.90
N LEU A 125 -22.83 9.17 31.44
CA LEU A 125 -23.38 10.50 31.72
C LEU A 125 -22.53 11.25 32.76
N ALA A 126 -22.10 10.57 33.83
CA ALA A 126 -21.21 11.16 34.83
C ALA A 126 -19.86 11.56 34.23
N TRP A 127 -19.30 10.75 33.33
CA TRP A 127 -18.06 11.06 32.63
C TRP A 127 -18.21 12.29 31.72
N ILE A 128 -19.26 12.34 30.91
CA ILE A 128 -19.54 13.45 29.98
C ILE A 128 -19.73 14.77 30.73
N ALA A 129 -20.44 14.74 31.87
CA ALA A 129 -20.66 15.91 32.71
C ALA A 129 -19.36 16.56 33.22
N ARG A 130 -18.27 15.79 33.38
CA ARG A 130 -16.95 16.32 33.77
C ARG A 130 -16.19 16.98 32.62
N GLN A 131 -16.61 16.73 31.37
CA GLN A 131 -15.91 17.20 30.18
C GLN A 131 -16.86 17.91 29.21
N PRO A 132 -17.59 18.95 29.66
CA PRO A 132 -18.69 19.56 28.91
C PRO A 132 -18.25 20.24 27.61
N LYS A 133 -16.96 20.58 27.45
CA LYS A 133 -16.42 21.17 26.22
C LYS A 133 -16.03 20.12 25.16
N ARG A 134 -15.97 18.84 25.51
CA ARG A 134 -15.62 17.76 24.56
C ARG A 134 -16.87 17.32 23.79
N ARG A 135 -16.67 16.86 22.55
CA ARG A 135 -17.75 16.51 21.61
C ARG A 135 -17.88 15.00 21.40
N PHE A 136 -16.77 14.27 21.33
CA PHE A 136 -16.74 12.85 20.99
C PHE A 136 -16.39 12.00 22.21
N PHE A 137 -17.14 10.93 22.47
CA PHE A 137 -16.91 10.00 23.58
C PHE A 137 -16.96 8.55 23.11
N GLY A 138 -16.02 7.73 23.56
CA GLY A 138 -15.94 6.32 23.17
C GLY A 138 -16.80 5.44 24.07
N ILE A 139 -17.77 4.75 23.49
CA ILE A 139 -18.48 3.63 24.14
C ILE A 139 -18.00 2.37 23.42
N THR A 140 -16.94 1.79 23.94
CA THR A 140 -16.16 0.77 23.23
C THR A 140 -15.87 -0.39 24.16
N ASP A 141 -15.96 -1.61 23.63
CA ASP A 141 -15.56 -2.80 24.36
C ASP A 141 -14.05 -2.83 24.66
N GLY A 142 -13.62 -3.71 25.57
CA GLY A 142 -12.21 -3.90 25.90
C GLY A 142 -11.37 -4.41 24.72
N ASP A 143 -10.05 -4.44 24.91
CA ASP A 143 -9.09 -5.11 24.03
C ASP A 143 -8.90 -6.60 24.42
N GLN A 144 -9.98 -7.27 24.82
CA GLN A 144 -9.93 -8.66 25.30
C GLN A 144 -9.51 -9.64 24.20
N GLY A 145 -8.83 -10.72 24.61
CA GLY A 145 -8.55 -11.87 23.75
C GLY A 145 -9.81 -12.65 23.37
N ARG A 146 -9.70 -13.98 23.18
CA ARG A 146 -10.85 -14.87 22.95
C ARG A 146 -11.68 -15.04 24.23
N TRP A 147 -12.40 -14.01 24.65
CA TRP A 147 -13.32 -14.08 25.79
C TRP A 147 -14.75 -14.03 25.27
N ASN A 148 -15.58 -14.90 25.80
CA ASN A 148 -16.92 -15.12 25.31
C ASN A 148 -17.91 -14.81 26.42
N CYS A 149 -19.07 -14.30 26.02
CA CYS A 149 -20.24 -14.24 26.88
C CYS A 149 -21.23 -15.31 26.41
N PRO A 150 -21.33 -16.48 27.08
CA PRO A 150 -22.22 -17.55 26.63
C PRO A 150 -23.68 -17.12 26.54
N VAL A 151 -24.13 -16.28 27.49
CA VAL A 151 -25.50 -15.77 27.53
C VAL A 151 -25.79 -14.89 26.32
N CYS A 152 -24.91 -13.94 26.01
CA CYS A 152 -25.12 -13.05 24.87
C CYS A 152 -24.87 -13.74 23.52
N ALA A 153 -24.08 -14.82 23.47
CA ALA A 153 -23.82 -15.55 22.24
C ALA A 153 -25.08 -16.18 21.64
N ALA A 154 -26.07 -16.52 22.47
CA ALA A 154 -27.37 -17.02 22.00
C ALA A 154 -28.17 -15.98 21.18
N SER A 155 -27.86 -14.69 21.34
CA SER A 155 -28.50 -13.60 20.57
C SER A 155 -27.80 -13.29 19.25
N ASP A 156 -26.63 -13.88 18.99
CA ASP A 156 -25.91 -13.63 17.74
C ASP A 156 -26.57 -14.40 16.58
N PRO A 157 -26.82 -13.75 15.44
CA PRO A 157 -27.46 -14.40 14.29
C PRO A 157 -26.58 -15.50 13.67
N ILE A 158 -25.26 -15.41 13.87
CA ILE A 158 -24.26 -16.37 13.40
C ILE A 158 -23.18 -16.47 14.49
N PRO A 159 -22.66 -17.67 14.80
CA PRO A 159 -21.55 -17.81 15.74
C PRO A 159 -20.37 -16.88 15.42
N ASP A 160 -19.81 -16.27 16.46
CA ASP A 160 -18.72 -15.29 16.41
C ASP A 160 -19.03 -13.99 15.64
N TYR A 161 -20.32 -13.68 15.39
CA TYR A 161 -20.77 -12.44 14.76
C TYR A 161 -21.59 -11.58 15.73
N TYR A 162 -20.90 -10.71 16.46
CA TYR A 162 -21.49 -9.98 17.59
C TYR A 162 -21.59 -8.47 17.41
N THR A 163 -21.47 -7.96 16.17
CA THR A 163 -21.61 -6.52 15.90
C THR A 163 -23.00 -6.01 16.30
N ASP A 164 -24.06 -6.76 16.00
CA ASP A 164 -25.43 -6.37 16.33
C ASP A 164 -25.64 -6.12 17.84
N ARG A 165 -25.33 -7.11 18.69
CA ARG A 165 -25.47 -6.93 20.14
C ARG A 165 -24.59 -5.81 20.70
N ASN A 166 -23.38 -5.61 20.15
CA ASN A 166 -22.51 -4.52 20.59
C ASN A 166 -23.13 -3.16 20.25
N LEU A 167 -23.70 -3.01 19.04
CA LEU A 167 -24.37 -1.78 18.64
C LEU A 167 -25.68 -1.54 19.38
N GLN A 168 -26.40 -2.58 19.80
CA GLN A 168 -27.60 -2.43 20.65
C GLN A 168 -27.25 -1.73 21.97
N TRP A 169 -26.21 -2.18 22.66
CA TRP A 169 -25.70 -1.54 23.88
C TRP A 169 -25.22 -0.12 23.63
N VAL A 170 -24.41 0.09 22.58
CA VAL A 170 -23.94 1.44 22.22
C VAL A 170 -25.10 2.38 21.93
N ASN A 171 -26.12 1.93 21.20
CA ASN A 171 -27.30 2.72 20.88
C ASN A 171 -28.09 3.09 22.13
N ALA A 172 -28.26 2.18 23.09
CA ALA A 172 -28.93 2.49 24.35
C ALA A 172 -28.21 3.60 25.12
N VAL A 173 -26.89 3.49 25.26
CA VAL A 173 -26.05 4.52 25.90
C VAL A 173 -26.11 5.84 25.13
N ALA A 174 -26.01 5.79 23.80
CA ALA A 174 -26.04 6.97 22.95
C ALA A 174 -27.37 7.71 22.98
N ARG A 175 -28.50 6.99 23.08
CA ARG A 175 -29.85 7.56 23.23
C ARG A 175 -30.00 8.33 24.53
N ALA A 176 -29.54 7.75 25.64
CA ALA A 176 -29.54 8.42 26.95
C ALA A 176 -28.65 9.67 26.94
N ILE A 177 -27.47 9.60 26.31
CA ILE A 177 -26.57 10.75 26.14
C ILE A 177 -27.24 11.83 25.31
N ARG A 178 -27.83 11.50 24.17
CA ARG A 178 -28.48 12.47 23.27
C ARG A 178 -29.60 13.24 23.97
N HIS A 179 -30.36 12.56 24.82
CA HIS A 179 -31.44 13.18 25.59
C HIS A 179 -30.92 14.25 26.56
N ARG A 180 -29.78 14.03 27.23
CA ARG A 180 -29.22 14.99 28.21
C ARG A 180 -28.20 15.97 27.63
N HIS A 181 -27.51 15.56 26.56
CA HIS A 181 -26.40 16.28 25.93
C HIS A 181 -26.48 16.11 24.40
N PRO A 182 -27.41 16.82 23.73
CA PRO A 182 -27.70 16.63 22.29
C PRO A 182 -26.54 17.02 21.37
N ASP A 183 -25.57 17.81 21.85
CA ASP A 183 -24.38 18.22 21.11
C ASP A 183 -23.28 17.14 21.08
N LYS A 184 -23.41 16.09 21.90
CA LYS A 184 -22.40 15.04 22.06
C LYS A 184 -22.61 13.91 21.05
N ARG A 185 -21.48 13.41 20.55
CA ARG A 185 -21.42 12.23 19.69
C ARG A 185 -20.72 11.08 20.41
N VAL A 186 -21.23 9.89 20.19
CA VAL A 186 -20.65 8.65 20.67
C VAL A 186 -19.96 7.95 19.50
N PHE A 187 -18.85 7.27 19.77
CA PHE A 187 -18.33 6.30 18.82
C PHE A 187 -18.16 4.91 19.41
N ALA A 188 -18.43 3.91 18.56
CA ALA A 188 -18.06 2.52 18.75
C ALA A 188 -16.86 2.18 17.86
N LEU A 189 -16.16 1.09 18.19
CA LEU A 189 -15.10 0.56 17.34
C LEU A 189 -15.61 -0.60 16.49
N ALA A 190 -15.38 -0.53 15.18
CA ALA A 190 -15.39 -1.70 14.32
C ALA A 190 -13.97 -2.30 14.32
N TYR A 191 -13.70 -3.09 15.35
CA TYR A 191 -12.38 -3.65 15.67
C TYR A 191 -12.56 -5.08 16.22
N ARG A 192 -11.58 -5.95 15.93
CA ARG A 192 -11.63 -7.38 16.27
C ARG A 192 -12.85 -8.09 15.67
N GLY A 193 -13.76 -8.61 16.50
CA GLY A 193 -14.93 -9.35 16.04
C GLY A 193 -16.08 -8.44 15.56
N THR A 194 -15.98 -7.12 15.73
CA THR A 194 -16.97 -6.15 15.23
C THR A 194 -16.54 -5.45 13.93
N VAL A 195 -15.47 -5.91 13.27
CA VAL A 195 -15.00 -5.30 12.00
C VAL A 195 -16.03 -5.38 10.88
N LYS A 196 -16.96 -6.35 10.95
CA LYS A 196 -18.05 -6.50 9.99
C LYS A 196 -19.24 -5.64 10.40
N PRO A 197 -19.95 -5.00 9.44
CA PRO A 197 -21.19 -4.28 9.71
C PRO A 197 -22.24 -5.15 10.41
N PRO A 198 -23.26 -4.59 11.08
CA PRO A 198 -24.38 -5.36 11.62
C PRO A 198 -25.23 -6.00 10.50
N LEU A 199 -25.95 -7.07 10.84
CA LEU A 199 -26.93 -7.68 9.96
C LEU A 199 -28.32 -7.05 10.10
N HIS A 200 -28.67 -6.57 11.30
CA HIS A 200 -30.02 -6.12 11.63
C HIS A 200 -30.06 -4.75 12.30
N THR A 201 -29.01 -4.39 13.03
CA THR A 201 -29.01 -3.23 13.92
C THR A 201 -28.65 -1.94 13.18
N GLY A 202 -29.52 -0.92 13.28
CA GLY A 202 -29.22 0.44 12.81
C GLY A 202 -28.33 1.22 13.79
N LEU A 203 -27.89 2.42 13.41
CA LEU A 203 -27.16 3.33 14.30
C LEU A 203 -28.06 4.47 14.78
N GLU A 204 -27.98 4.80 16.07
CA GLU A 204 -28.56 6.05 16.59
C GLU A 204 -27.91 7.27 15.89
N PRO A 205 -28.64 8.39 15.69
CA PRO A 205 -28.13 9.54 14.91
C PRO A 205 -26.85 10.19 15.47
N ASN A 206 -26.61 10.09 16.78
CA ASN A 206 -25.40 10.61 17.41
C ASN A 206 -24.27 9.57 17.53
N VAL A 207 -24.44 8.36 17.00
CA VAL A 207 -23.41 7.31 16.97
C VAL A 207 -22.59 7.42 15.68
N MET A 208 -21.30 7.14 15.80
CA MET A 208 -20.37 6.93 14.69
C MET A 208 -19.60 5.64 14.90
N VAL A 209 -19.36 4.86 13.85
CA VAL A 209 -18.50 3.69 13.93
C VAL A 209 -17.11 4.04 13.43
N VAL A 210 -16.11 3.85 14.27
CA VAL A 210 -14.70 4.07 13.93
C VAL A 210 -14.10 2.75 13.50
N TYR A 211 -13.87 2.62 12.19
CA TYR A 211 -13.31 1.41 11.59
C TYR A 211 -11.79 1.33 11.79
N ALA A 212 -11.32 0.19 12.28
CA ALA A 212 -9.91 -0.05 12.57
C ALA A 212 -9.33 -1.15 11.65
N PRO A 213 -8.72 -0.78 10.51
CA PRO A 213 -8.14 -1.73 9.55
C PRO A 213 -6.83 -2.34 10.07
N TRP A 214 -6.91 -3.13 11.15
CA TRP A 214 -5.74 -3.73 11.81
C TRP A 214 -5.42 -5.13 11.30
N TYR A 215 -6.45 -5.92 10.98
CA TYR A 215 -6.36 -7.35 10.70
C TYR A 215 -6.01 -7.66 9.23
N TRP A 216 -5.89 -8.96 8.95
CA TRP A 216 -5.65 -9.59 7.65
C TRP A 216 -4.24 -9.35 7.11
N THR A 217 -3.88 -8.08 6.93
CA THR A 217 -2.64 -7.59 6.31
C THR A 217 -2.45 -6.11 6.55
N SER A 218 -3.54 -5.37 6.75
CA SER A 218 -3.59 -3.91 6.59
C SER A 218 -2.57 -3.15 7.43
N ARG A 219 -2.22 -3.64 8.63
CA ARG A 219 -1.11 -3.06 9.40
C ARG A 219 0.25 -3.19 8.70
N VAL A 220 0.52 -4.34 8.08
CA VAL A 220 1.77 -4.63 7.37
C VAL A 220 1.78 -3.99 5.98
N SER A 221 0.63 -3.92 5.31
CA SER A 221 0.43 -3.26 4.00
C SER A 221 -0.06 -1.81 4.11
N SER A 222 0.09 -1.17 5.28
CA SER A 222 -0.09 0.29 5.43
C SER A 222 0.92 1.10 4.61
N ALA A 223 1.92 0.42 4.05
CA ALA A 223 2.87 0.92 3.07
C ALA A 223 2.23 1.42 1.76
N VAL A 224 1.00 0.97 1.49
CA VAL A 224 0.20 1.25 0.29
C VAL A 224 -1.23 1.65 0.66
N GLY A 225 -1.99 2.16 -0.32
CA GLY A 225 -3.40 2.54 -0.13
C GLY A 225 -4.31 1.35 0.21
N LEU A 226 -5.51 1.59 0.77
CA LEU A 226 -6.49 0.52 0.99
C LEU A 226 -7.01 -0.09 -0.31
N GLU A 227 -6.95 0.64 -1.41
CA GLU A 227 -7.24 0.13 -2.76
C GLU A 227 -6.20 -0.90 -3.25
N HIS A 228 -5.10 -1.07 -2.51
CA HIS A 228 -4.12 -2.10 -2.83
C HIS A 228 -4.72 -3.49 -2.59
N PRO A 229 -4.44 -4.48 -3.44
CA PRO A 229 -5.14 -5.76 -3.34
C PRO A 229 -4.87 -6.54 -2.04
N GLN A 230 -3.70 -6.34 -1.42
CA GLN A 230 -3.44 -6.85 -0.07
C GLN A 230 -4.40 -6.31 0.98
N ASN A 231 -4.98 -5.13 0.78
CA ASN A 231 -5.88 -4.46 1.72
C ASN A 231 -7.36 -4.69 1.38
N VAL A 232 -7.67 -5.57 0.43
CA VAL A 232 -9.03 -5.86 -0.05
C VAL A 232 -10.06 -6.06 1.08
N THR A 233 -9.78 -6.92 2.06
CA THR A 233 -10.72 -7.22 3.14
C THR A 233 -11.00 -5.97 3.96
N ALA A 234 -9.97 -5.16 4.20
CA ALA A 234 -10.13 -3.90 4.90
C ALA A 234 -10.90 -2.86 4.08
N MET A 235 -10.70 -2.85 2.76
CA MET A 235 -11.47 -2.01 1.83
C MET A 235 -12.94 -2.44 1.78
N GLU A 236 -13.22 -3.75 1.71
CA GLU A 236 -14.57 -4.30 1.72
C GLU A 236 -15.32 -3.96 3.01
N GLU A 237 -14.70 -4.18 4.16
CA GLU A 237 -15.28 -3.84 5.46
C GLU A 237 -15.57 -2.34 5.55
N LEU A 238 -14.60 -1.48 5.21
CA LEU A 238 -14.79 -0.02 5.22
C LEU A 238 -15.92 0.44 4.29
N MET A 239 -15.94 -0.07 3.05
CA MET A 239 -16.98 0.30 2.08
C MET A 239 -18.35 -0.21 2.49
N ALA A 240 -18.45 -1.41 3.08
CA ALA A 240 -19.70 -1.94 3.58
C ALA A 240 -20.26 -1.07 4.72
N TRP A 241 -19.42 -0.66 5.67
CA TRP A 241 -19.79 0.29 6.73
C TRP A 241 -20.24 1.63 6.16
N ASN A 242 -19.44 2.24 5.27
CA ASN A 242 -19.74 3.56 4.70
C ASN A 242 -21.01 3.54 3.83
N ARG A 243 -21.31 2.41 3.19
CA ARG A 243 -22.52 2.22 2.40
C ARG A 243 -23.77 2.11 3.26
N LEU A 244 -23.69 1.39 4.38
CA LEU A 244 -24.83 1.17 5.28
C LEU A 244 -25.13 2.42 6.12
N PHE A 245 -24.09 3.13 6.57
CA PHE A 245 -24.22 4.28 7.46
C PHE A 245 -23.44 5.50 6.95
N PRO A 246 -23.83 6.08 5.81
CA PRO A 246 -23.12 7.21 5.21
C PRO A 246 -23.08 8.40 6.18
N GLY A 247 -21.89 8.97 6.39
CA GLY A 247 -21.69 10.10 7.30
C GLY A 247 -21.63 9.75 8.80
N GLN A 248 -21.76 8.47 9.16
CA GLN A 248 -21.59 7.97 10.53
C GLN A 248 -20.37 7.04 10.66
N ILE A 249 -19.37 7.19 9.79
CA ILE A 249 -18.11 6.41 9.83
C ILE A 249 -16.90 7.31 10.11
N GLY A 250 -16.00 6.82 10.96
CA GLY A 250 -14.65 7.33 11.19
C GLY A 250 -13.61 6.24 10.97
N VAL A 251 -12.31 6.57 11.02
CA VAL A 251 -11.22 5.59 10.87
C VAL A 251 -10.17 5.72 11.98
N TYR A 252 -9.76 4.58 12.52
CA TYR A 252 -8.59 4.40 13.37
C TYR A 252 -7.52 3.65 12.57
N ASP A 253 -6.61 4.38 11.94
CA ASP A 253 -5.59 3.83 11.05
C ASP A 253 -4.23 3.61 11.75
N TYR A 254 -3.36 2.80 11.15
CA TYR A 254 -2.07 2.37 11.69
C TYR A 254 -0.89 2.60 10.73
N PRO A 255 -0.58 3.86 10.37
CA PRO A 255 0.32 4.19 9.26
C PRO A 255 1.79 3.82 9.44
N GLY A 256 2.32 3.70 10.66
CA GLY A 256 3.75 3.42 10.85
C GLY A 256 4.67 4.54 10.31
N ASP A 257 5.67 4.17 9.52
CA ASP A 257 6.57 5.07 8.78
C ASP A 257 6.20 5.23 7.30
N TRP A 258 4.99 4.81 6.92
CA TRP A 258 4.57 4.67 5.53
C TRP A 258 3.90 5.93 4.96
N VAL A 259 4.72 6.92 4.58
CA VAL A 259 4.26 8.24 4.09
C VAL A 259 3.23 8.13 2.96
N TYR A 260 3.57 7.47 1.86
CA TYR A 260 2.71 7.42 0.66
C TYR A 260 1.48 6.53 0.84
N GLY A 261 1.60 5.42 1.59
CA GLY A 261 0.44 4.61 1.95
C GLY A 261 -0.55 5.40 2.79
N THR A 262 -0.06 6.12 3.80
CA THR A 262 -0.87 7.04 4.62
C THR A 262 -1.54 8.10 3.76
N ALA A 263 -0.81 8.72 2.83
CA ALA A 263 -1.37 9.73 1.94
C ALA A 263 -2.49 9.20 1.06
N LYS A 264 -2.29 8.04 0.41
CA LYS A 264 -3.32 7.36 -0.41
C LYS A 264 -4.57 7.06 0.42
N ARG A 265 -4.40 6.59 1.66
CA ARG A 265 -5.51 6.26 2.57
C ARG A 265 -6.28 7.48 3.04
N LEU A 266 -5.60 8.55 3.48
CA LEU A 266 -6.26 9.80 3.87
C LEU A 266 -7.07 10.41 2.71
N LYS A 267 -6.50 10.41 1.49
CA LYS A 267 -7.21 10.84 0.27
C LYS A 267 -8.44 9.98 -0.01
N LEU A 268 -8.32 8.66 0.12
CA LEU A 268 -9.44 7.74 -0.01
C LEU A 268 -10.55 8.02 1.03
N TYR A 269 -10.18 8.21 2.30
CA TYR A 269 -11.16 8.51 3.36
C TYR A 269 -11.89 9.83 3.09
N ALA A 270 -11.16 10.87 2.68
CA ALA A 270 -11.75 12.15 2.32
C ALA A 270 -12.72 12.03 1.14
N LYS A 271 -12.32 11.29 0.10
CA LYS A 271 -13.16 11.00 -1.07
C LYS A 271 -14.47 10.29 -0.72
N HIS A 272 -14.47 9.49 0.34
CA HIS A 272 -15.66 8.81 0.84
C HIS A 272 -16.41 9.59 1.93
N ASN A 273 -16.12 10.88 2.08
CA ASN A 273 -16.71 11.80 3.05
C ASN A 273 -16.58 11.32 4.51
N ILE A 274 -15.50 10.61 4.82
CA ILE A 274 -15.15 10.24 6.19
C ILE A 274 -14.43 11.43 6.84
N ARG A 275 -14.95 11.91 7.96
CA ARG A 275 -14.52 13.18 8.57
C ARG A 275 -13.86 13.05 9.95
N TRP A 276 -13.78 11.83 10.49
CA TRP A 276 -13.16 11.56 11.79
C TRP A 276 -12.01 10.58 11.62
N ILE A 277 -10.77 11.01 11.91
CA ILE A 277 -9.56 10.22 11.70
C ILE A 277 -8.67 10.22 12.94
N TYR A 278 -8.22 9.03 13.29
CA TYR A 278 -7.15 8.79 14.26
C TYR A 278 -6.03 7.96 13.62
N LEU A 279 -4.78 8.40 13.76
CA LEU A 279 -3.59 7.73 13.20
C LEU A 279 -2.66 7.20 14.30
N ASN A 280 -2.58 5.89 14.50
CA ASN A 280 -1.73 5.29 15.51
C ASN A 280 -0.40 4.77 14.95
N GLY A 281 0.69 5.20 15.57
CA GLY A 281 2.05 4.79 15.26
C GLY A 281 2.70 5.63 14.17
N LEU A 282 2.48 6.96 14.12
CA LEU A 282 3.23 7.87 13.25
C LEU A 282 4.70 7.98 13.69
N LYS A 283 5.57 7.11 13.16
CA LYS A 283 6.88 6.84 13.79
C LYS A 283 7.92 7.94 13.62
N ASN A 284 8.01 8.56 12.44
CA ASN A 284 9.12 9.46 12.10
C ASN A 284 8.64 10.89 11.79
N ALA A 285 9.55 11.86 11.79
CA ALA A 285 9.22 13.27 11.57
C ALA A 285 8.55 13.52 10.21
N LEU A 286 9.04 12.90 9.14
CA LEU A 286 8.44 13.02 7.80
C LEU A 286 6.99 12.51 7.76
N SER A 287 6.71 11.36 8.36
CA SER A 287 5.36 10.77 8.43
C SER A 287 4.41 11.66 9.23
N ARG A 288 4.88 12.26 10.32
CA ARG A 288 4.09 13.20 11.14
C ARG A 288 3.84 14.51 10.41
N TRP A 289 4.83 15.01 9.66
CA TRP A 289 4.71 16.18 8.80
C TRP A 289 3.64 15.96 7.73
N VAL A 290 3.83 14.96 6.86
CA VAL A 290 2.92 14.71 5.74
C VAL A 290 1.50 14.41 6.23
N ALA A 291 1.36 13.56 7.26
CA ALA A 291 0.05 13.25 7.82
C ALA A 291 -0.64 14.51 8.39
N SER A 292 0.08 15.41 9.06
CA SER A 292 -0.52 16.64 9.62
C SER A 292 -1.10 17.55 8.53
N GLN A 293 -0.41 17.68 7.40
CA GLN A 293 -0.85 18.51 6.27
C GLN A 293 -2.09 17.90 5.62
N LEU A 294 -2.07 16.59 5.38
CA LEU A 294 -3.19 15.87 4.76
C LEU A 294 -4.42 15.75 5.66
N LEU A 295 -4.23 15.73 6.99
CA LEU A 295 -5.33 15.81 7.96
C LEU A 295 -5.99 17.20 7.99
N TRP A 296 -5.35 18.23 7.45
CA TRP A 296 -5.98 19.53 7.22
C TRP A 296 -6.60 19.60 5.82
N LYS A 297 -5.80 19.26 4.81
CA LYS A 297 -6.08 19.44 3.39
C LYS A 297 -5.69 18.18 2.60
N PRO A 298 -6.60 17.20 2.43
CA PRO A 298 -6.28 15.90 1.86
C PRO A 298 -5.87 15.95 0.39
N GLU A 299 -6.23 16.99 -0.35
CA GLU A 299 -5.88 17.19 -1.77
C GLU A 299 -4.40 17.50 -1.99
N LEU A 300 -3.65 17.90 -0.96
CA LEU A 300 -2.23 18.25 -1.09
C LEU A 300 -1.40 17.12 -1.72
N ASP A 301 -0.42 17.50 -2.52
CA ASP A 301 0.50 16.57 -3.17
C ASP A 301 1.51 16.02 -2.14
N ALA A 302 1.56 14.70 -1.99
CA ALA A 302 2.43 14.06 -1.02
C ALA A 302 3.92 14.15 -1.40
N ASP A 303 4.26 14.12 -2.68
CA ASP A 303 5.63 14.29 -3.18
C ASP A 303 6.12 15.71 -2.94
N GLN A 304 5.26 16.72 -3.15
CA GLN A 304 5.59 18.12 -2.80
C GLN A 304 5.84 18.29 -1.30
N LEU A 305 4.96 17.73 -0.46
CA LEU A 305 5.14 17.77 1.00
C LEU A 305 6.41 17.06 1.47
N VAL A 306 6.78 15.96 0.82
CA VAL A 306 8.05 15.25 1.06
C VAL A 306 9.22 16.12 0.63
N SER A 307 9.20 16.67 -0.58
CA SER A 307 10.27 17.53 -1.11
C SER A 307 10.53 18.75 -0.21
N GLU A 308 9.45 19.39 0.24
CA GLU A 308 9.53 20.51 1.19
C GLU A 308 10.19 20.08 2.50
N PHE A 309 9.75 18.96 3.07
CA PHE A 309 10.35 18.42 4.30
C PHE A 309 11.84 18.12 4.10
N MET A 310 12.23 17.53 2.97
CA MET A 310 13.62 17.21 2.66
C MET A 310 14.47 18.49 2.60
N THR A 311 13.95 19.54 1.95
CA THR A 311 14.60 20.84 1.83
C THR A 311 14.80 21.48 3.21
N ALA A 312 13.73 21.57 4.00
CA ALA A 312 13.77 22.19 5.33
C ALA A 312 14.57 21.37 6.36
N SER A 313 14.64 20.05 6.20
CA SER A 313 15.29 19.16 7.16
C SER A 313 16.77 18.92 6.88
N TYR A 314 17.15 18.84 5.60
CA TYR A 314 18.46 18.35 5.18
C TYR A 314 19.26 19.36 4.35
N GLY A 315 18.70 20.52 4.01
CA GLY A 315 19.43 21.62 3.35
C GLY A 315 20.25 21.15 2.14
N PRO A 316 21.60 21.27 2.15
CA PRO A 316 22.45 20.84 1.03
C PRO A 316 22.26 19.37 0.60
N ALA A 317 21.84 18.49 1.50
CA ALA A 317 21.63 17.07 1.22
C ALA A 317 20.18 16.73 0.80
N ALA A 318 19.30 17.72 0.62
CA ALA A 318 17.87 17.51 0.39
C ALA A 318 17.58 16.60 -0.82
N ASN A 319 18.19 16.88 -1.98
CA ASN A 319 17.98 16.07 -3.19
C ASN A 319 18.43 14.61 -2.98
N THR A 320 19.59 14.40 -2.37
CA THR A 320 20.12 13.05 -2.10
C THR A 320 19.22 12.29 -1.12
N MET A 321 18.73 12.95 -0.08
CA MET A 321 17.80 12.36 0.90
C MET A 321 16.43 12.06 0.28
N TYR A 322 15.95 12.92 -0.64
CA TYR A 322 14.76 12.64 -1.45
C TYR A 322 14.96 11.40 -2.31
N THR A 323 16.08 11.28 -3.02
CA THR A 323 16.41 10.09 -3.83
C THR A 323 16.49 8.83 -2.98
N TYR A 324 17.09 8.90 -1.79
CA TYR A 324 17.10 7.78 -0.84
C TYR A 324 15.69 7.38 -0.40
N HIS A 325 14.83 8.35 -0.09
CA HIS A 325 13.45 8.10 0.27
C HIS A 325 12.64 7.50 -0.90
N ALA A 326 12.85 7.99 -2.12
CA ALA A 326 12.24 7.45 -3.34
C ALA A 326 12.71 6.00 -3.62
N LEU A 327 13.98 5.68 -3.39
CA LEU A 327 14.50 4.31 -3.47
C LEU A 327 13.81 3.38 -2.47
N ARG A 328 13.58 3.85 -1.23
CA ARG A 328 12.79 3.11 -0.24
C ARG A 328 11.36 2.90 -0.70
N ARG A 329 10.69 3.95 -1.21
CA ARG A 329 9.33 3.87 -1.77
C ARG A 329 9.24 2.82 -2.86
N ASP A 330 10.13 2.90 -3.84
CA ASP A 330 10.15 1.98 -4.98
C ASP A 330 10.29 0.53 -4.51
N ARG A 331 11.21 0.29 -3.56
CA ARG A 331 11.38 -1.06 -2.99
C ARG A 331 10.12 -1.57 -2.32
N ILE A 332 9.43 -0.71 -1.56
CA ILE A 332 8.15 -1.01 -0.90
C ILE A 332 7.10 -1.35 -1.94
N GLU A 333 6.80 -0.47 -2.88
CA GLU A 333 5.74 -0.66 -3.90
C GLU A 333 5.97 -1.94 -4.71
N ARG A 334 7.23 -2.35 -4.87
CA ARG A 334 7.57 -3.59 -5.56
C ARG A 334 7.51 -4.87 -4.71
N HIS A 335 7.55 -4.79 -3.39
CA HIS A 335 7.72 -5.99 -2.55
C HIS A 335 6.79 -6.03 -1.34
N VAL A 336 5.71 -5.24 -1.32
CA VAL A 336 4.73 -5.12 -0.21
C VAL A 336 4.21 -6.48 0.30
N SER A 337 4.35 -7.52 -0.51
CA SER A 337 4.11 -8.94 -0.21
C SER A 337 4.97 -9.56 0.89
N THR A 338 6.14 -9.01 1.14
CA THR A 338 7.14 -9.60 2.03
C THR A 338 7.13 -8.88 3.38
N SER A 339 7.48 -9.60 4.45
CA SER A 339 7.61 -8.97 5.77
C SER A 339 8.49 -7.72 5.71
N ALA A 340 8.20 -6.70 6.52
CA ALA A 340 9.02 -5.48 6.56
C ALA A 340 10.52 -5.76 6.78
N LYS A 341 10.86 -6.93 7.35
CA LYS A 341 12.24 -7.39 7.56
C LYS A 341 12.95 -7.81 6.28
N THR A 342 12.24 -8.37 5.30
CA THR A 342 12.80 -8.91 4.04
C THR A 342 12.77 -7.90 2.88
N LEU A 343 11.92 -6.87 2.98
CA LEU A 343 11.75 -5.83 1.95
C LEU A 343 13.08 -5.24 1.48
N PHE A 344 13.98 -4.95 2.43
CA PHE A 344 15.22 -4.24 2.20
C PHE A 344 16.45 -5.15 2.11
N GLN A 345 16.25 -6.47 1.96
CA GLN A 345 17.32 -7.47 1.91
C GLN A 345 17.76 -7.78 0.46
N ASP A 346 17.95 -6.76 -0.36
CA ASP A 346 18.40 -6.90 -1.75
C ASP A 346 19.76 -6.23 -1.95
N PRO A 347 20.80 -6.97 -2.35
CA PRO A 347 22.17 -6.43 -2.40
C PRO A 347 22.31 -5.15 -3.25
N PRO A 348 21.73 -5.04 -4.47
CA PRO A 348 21.76 -3.80 -5.24
C PRO A 348 21.11 -2.61 -4.53
N TYR A 349 19.93 -2.81 -3.93
CA TYR A 349 19.28 -1.79 -3.11
C TYR A 349 20.16 -1.36 -1.93
N LEU A 350 20.79 -2.31 -1.23
CA LEU A 350 21.63 -2.05 -0.07
C LEU A 350 22.86 -1.21 -0.42
N GLU A 351 23.50 -1.50 -1.56
CA GLU A 351 24.62 -0.71 -2.06
C GLU A 351 24.19 0.71 -2.42
N GLN A 352 23.08 0.85 -3.15
CA GLN A 352 22.58 2.16 -3.54
C GLN A 352 22.16 2.99 -2.33
N ALA A 353 21.49 2.37 -1.35
CA ALA A 353 21.14 2.98 -0.08
C ALA A 353 22.40 3.48 0.66
N GLN A 354 23.41 2.62 0.85
CA GLN A 354 24.64 3.00 1.54
C GLN A 354 25.38 4.15 0.82
N ARG A 355 25.45 4.12 -0.51
CA ARG A 355 26.07 5.20 -1.31
C ARG A 355 25.35 6.54 -1.14
N LEU A 356 24.01 6.54 -1.25
CA LEU A 356 23.20 7.76 -1.09
C LEU A 356 23.35 8.36 0.31
N LEU A 357 23.33 7.52 1.35
CA LEU A 357 23.51 7.98 2.73
C LEU A 357 24.90 8.56 2.99
N SER A 358 25.95 7.94 2.43
CA SER A 358 27.32 8.46 2.54
C SER A 358 27.47 9.80 1.83
N HIS A 359 26.89 9.94 0.64
CA HIS A 359 26.90 11.19 -0.11
C HIS A 359 26.13 12.29 0.63
N ALA A 360 24.99 11.96 1.27
CA ALA A 360 24.25 12.92 2.08
C ALA A 360 25.08 13.43 3.27
N VAL A 361 25.80 12.55 3.99
CA VAL A 361 26.69 12.95 5.08
C VAL A 361 27.80 13.88 4.58
N GLN A 362 28.41 13.57 3.43
CA GLN A 362 29.45 14.40 2.82
C GLN A 362 28.92 15.80 2.44
N GLN A 363 27.75 15.88 1.78
CA GLN A 363 27.09 17.15 1.46
C GLN A 363 26.74 17.95 2.73
N GLY A 364 26.43 17.25 3.82
CA GLY A 364 26.11 17.83 5.12
C GLY A 364 27.30 18.35 5.93
N GLU A 365 28.55 18.03 5.57
CA GLU A 365 29.74 18.42 6.36
C GLU A 365 29.86 19.93 6.54
N ARG A 366 29.44 20.70 5.53
CA ARG A 366 29.45 22.18 5.55
C ARG A 366 28.13 22.81 6.00
N ALA A 367 27.12 22.00 6.31
CA ALA A 367 25.82 22.52 6.75
C ALA A 367 25.89 23.09 8.18
N GLU A 368 24.95 23.97 8.51
CA GLU A 368 24.71 24.47 9.87
C GLU A 368 24.57 23.30 10.86
N GLY A 369 25.08 23.44 12.08
CA GLY A 369 25.25 22.32 13.02
C GLY A 369 23.98 21.51 13.27
N ARG A 370 22.80 22.15 13.35
CA ARG A 370 21.53 21.42 13.54
C ARG A 370 21.06 20.69 12.28
N VAL A 371 21.35 21.22 11.09
CA VAL A 371 21.09 20.53 9.82
C VAL A 371 22.03 19.34 9.68
N ARG A 372 23.32 19.53 9.98
CA ARG A 372 24.33 18.48 10.01
C ARG A 372 23.95 17.33 10.95
N ALA A 373 23.49 17.63 12.15
CA ALA A 373 22.98 16.62 13.10
C ALA A 373 21.86 15.77 12.49
N ARG A 374 20.84 16.41 11.90
CA ARG A 374 19.69 15.73 11.26
C ARG A 374 20.09 14.82 10.10
N ILE A 375 21.04 15.26 9.28
CA ILE A 375 21.59 14.46 8.17
C ILE A 375 22.29 13.22 8.73
N ILE A 376 23.19 13.39 9.71
CA ILE A 376 23.95 12.29 10.30
C ILE A 376 23.03 11.29 11.01
N GLU A 377 22.04 11.76 11.77
CA GLU A 377 21.04 10.90 12.42
C GLU A 377 20.26 10.05 11.41
N ALA A 378 19.76 10.67 10.34
CA ALA A 378 19.03 9.97 9.29
C ALA A 378 19.93 8.94 8.56
N ALA A 379 21.20 9.29 8.34
CA ALA A 379 22.18 8.40 7.73
C ALA A 379 22.51 7.20 8.62
N ILE A 380 22.70 7.42 9.92
CA ILE A 380 22.91 6.35 10.92
C ILE A 380 21.74 5.37 10.92
N ASP A 381 20.50 5.86 10.97
CA ASP A 381 19.31 5.01 10.96
C ASP A 381 19.21 4.18 9.67
N GLY A 382 19.49 4.80 8.52
CA GLY A 382 19.51 4.11 7.23
C GLY A 382 20.63 3.08 7.11
N LEU A 383 21.84 3.38 7.59
CA LEU A 383 22.98 2.47 7.57
C LEU A 383 22.81 1.31 8.55
N HIS A 384 22.19 1.56 9.72
CA HIS A 384 21.81 0.50 10.66
C HIS A 384 20.89 -0.53 10.00
N MET A 385 19.90 -0.07 9.22
CA MET A 385 19.04 -0.96 8.42
C MET A 385 19.84 -1.74 7.38
N VAL A 386 20.81 -1.11 6.71
CA VAL A 386 21.70 -1.79 5.75
C VAL A 386 22.49 -2.91 6.42
N ILE A 387 23.16 -2.62 7.55
CA ILE A 387 23.95 -3.60 8.30
C ILE A 387 23.07 -4.76 8.78
N GLN A 388 21.86 -4.49 9.27
CA GLN A 388 20.92 -5.53 9.67
C GLN A 388 20.55 -6.47 8.52
N ALA A 389 20.29 -5.89 7.34
CA ALA A 389 19.93 -6.65 6.16
C ALA A 389 21.11 -7.48 5.62
N GLU A 390 22.31 -6.89 5.54
CA GLU A 390 23.54 -7.60 5.14
C GLU A 390 23.90 -8.72 6.13
N LYS A 391 23.68 -8.49 7.44
CA LYS A 391 23.81 -9.53 8.47
C LYS A 391 22.85 -10.69 8.22
N ALA A 392 21.59 -10.41 7.91
CA ALA A 392 20.58 -11.44 7.62
C ALA A 392 20.90 -12.23 6.34
N LEU A 393 21.40 -11.54 5.31
CA LEU A 393 21.77 -12.13 4.02
C LEU A 393 23.11 -12.89 4.02
N ARG A 394 23.88 -12.81 5.11
CA ARG A 394 25.24 -13.38 5.19
C ARG A 394 26.16 -12.88 4.07
N ILE A 395 26.07 -11.58 3.76
CA ILE A 395 26.99 -10.90 2.84
C ILE A 395 28.43 -10.96 3.39
N ASP A 396 29.40 -10.81 2.47
CA ASP A 396 30.84 -10.71 2.71
C ASP A 396 31.21 -9.95 4.00
N ALA A 397 32.11 -10.55 4.79
CA ALA A 397 32.51 -10.04 6.09
C ALA A 397 33.24 -8.69 5.99
N ASN A 398 34.05 -8.46 4.95
CA ASN A 398 34.77 -7.21 4.76
C ASN A 398 33.81 -6.06 4.47
N ARG A 399 32.79 -6.29 3.65
CA ARG A 399 31.72 -5.32 3.41
C ARG A 399 30.94 -4.98 4.68
N LEU A 400 30.56 -5.99 5.46
CA LEU A 400 29.86 -5.78 6.71
C LEU A 400 30.71 -4.99 7.72
N ARG A 401 32.01 -5.28 7.78
CA ARG A 401 33.00 -4.54 8.58
C ARG A 401 33.08 -3.07 8.19
N ARG A 402 33.28 -2.78 6.89
CA ARG A 402 33.32 -1.40 6.37
C ARG A 402 32.08 -0.59 6.73
N ASN A 403 30.90 -1.19 6.59
CA ASN A 403 29.64 -0.51 6.92
C ASN A 403 29.49 -0.29 8.43
N PHE A 404 29.96 -1.21 9.28
CA PHE A 404 29.95 -1.03 10.72
C PHE A 404 30.96 0.04 11.18
N ASP A 405 32.13 0.12 10.57
CA ASP A 405 33.12 1.17 10.85
C ASP A 405 32.57 2.55 10.48
N LEU A 406 31.93 2.69 9.32
CA LEU A 406 31.22 3.92 8.94
C LEU A 406 30.12 4.29 9.96
N TYR A 407 29.37 3.30 10.43
CA TYR A 407 28.35 3.51 11.46
C TYR A 407 28.93 4.06 12.76
N LEU A 408 30.08 3.54 13.23
CA LEU A 408 30.77 4.07 14.41
C LEU A 408 31.31 5.48 14.18
N GLN A 409 31.91 5.73 13.01
CA GLN A 409 32.42 7.06 12.63
C GLN A 409 31.31 8.11 12.61
N TRP A 410 30.12 7.76 12.11
CA TRP A 410 29.00 8.69 12.09
C TRP A 410 28.43 8.97 13.48
N HIS A 411 28.38 7.98 14.39
CA HIS A 411 28.05 8.23 15.80
C HIS A 411 29.06 9.15 16.47
N GLN A 412 30.36 8.96 16.21
CA GLN A 412 31.40 9.86 16.71
C GLN A 412 31.18 11.29 16.22
N ARG A 413 30.99 11.48 14.90
CA ARG A 413 30.72 12.79 14.30
C ARG A 413 29.45 13.44 14.86
N LEU A 414 28.39 12.66 15.08
CA LEU A 414 27.16 13.15 15.69
C LEU A 414 27.41 13.69 17.11
N TRP A 415 28.21 12.99 17.91
CA TRP A 415 28.55 13.41 19.26
C TRP A 415 29.47 14.62 19.29
N GLU A 416 30.45 14.71 18.40
CA GLU A 416 31.30 15.90 18.22
C GLU A 416 30.46 17.12 17.83
N ASN A 417 29.51 16.94 16.92
CA ASN A 417 28.56 17.99 16.54
C ASN A 417 27.59 18.36 17.68
N CYS A 418 27.23 17.40 18.54
CA CYS A 418 26.39 17.67 19.73
C CYS A 418 27.15 18.45 20.81
N GLU A 419 28.45 18.18 20.94
CA GLU A 419 29.37 18.93 21.81
C GLU A 419 29.53 20.37 21.31
N SER A 420 29.77 20.58 20.01
CA SER A 420 29.87 21.94 19.44
C SER A 420 28.56 22.74 19.54
N LEU A 421 27.41 22.06 19.57
CA LEU A 421 26.09 22.68 19.76
C LEU A 421 25.69 22.88 21.22
N ASN A 422 26.55 22.53 22.20
CA ASN A 422 26.22 22.57 23.63
C ASN A 422 24.89 21.83 23.95
N CYS A 423 24.74 20.62 23.42
CA CYS A 423 23.56 19.79 23.65
C CYS A 423 23.19 19.65 25.14
N SER A 424 21.89 19.73 25.43
CA SER A 424 21.34 19.43 26.75
C SER A 424 21.55 17.98 27.17
N LYS A 425 21.49 17.70 28.49
CA LYS A 425 21.51 16.34 29.05
C LYS A 425 20.51 15.40 28.36
N ARG A 426 19.30 15.91 28.06
CA ARG A 426 18.25 15.14 27.37
C ARG A 426 18.66 14.73 25.96
N GLN A 427 19.31 15.61 25.19
CA GLN A 427 19.80 15.30 23.84
C GLN A 427 20.89 14.24 23.90
N TRP A 428 21.87 14.39 24.80
CA TRP A 428 22.89 13.37 25.04
C TRP A 428 22.30 12.00 25.39
N THR A 429 21.37 11.96 26.36
CA THR A 429 20.66 10.73 26.73
C THR A 429 19.94 10.10 25.54
N SER A 430 19.33 10.91 24.67
CA SER A 430 18.67 10.43 23.45
C SER A 430 19.66 9.76 22.49
N HIS A 431 20.79 10.40 22.18
CA HIS A 431 21.79 9.83 21.27
C HIS A 431 22.39 8.52 21.81
N PHE A 432 22.75 8.47 23.09
CA PHE A 432 23.29 7.25 23.70
C PHE A 432 22.26 6.12 23.78
N SER A 433 21.01 6.45 24.11
CA SER A 433 19.92 5.47 24.12
C SER A 433 19.64 4.91 22.73
N ALA A 434 19.72 5.75 21.69
CA ALA A 434 19.59 5.33 20.30
C ALA A 434 20.72 4.39 19.89
N PHE A 435 21.98 4.76 20.16
CA PHE A 435 23.16 3.93 19.88
C PHE A 435 23.09 2.57 20.58
N ALA A 436 22.82 2.54 21.89
CA ALA A 436 22.72 1.30 22.66
C ALA A 436 21.55 0.40 22.19
N LYS A 437 20.42 1.00 21.79
CA LYS A 437 19.26 0.29 21.24
C LYS A 437 19.57 -0.30 19.86
N GLN A 438 20.20 0.46 18.98
CA GLN A 438 20.64 0.00 17.65
C GLN A 438 21.66 -1.14 17.79
N HIS A 439 22.65 -1.00 18.67
CA HIS A 439 23.65 -2.02 18.96
C HIS A 439 23.01 -3.34 19.43
N ARG A 440 22.08 -3.28 20.39
CA ARG A 440 21.31 -4.46 20.84
C ARG A 440 20.49 -5.08 19.72
N ARG A 441 19.91 -4.27 18.83
CA ARG A 441 19.16 -4.75 17.66
C ARG A 441 20.05 -5.44 16.61
N LEU A 442 21.36 -5.24 16.65
CA LEU A 442 22.33 -6.04 15.91
C LEU A 442 22.66 -7.38 16.61
N GLN A 443 21.99 -7.68 17.74
CA GLN A 443 22.22 -8.85 18.60
C GLN A 443 23.65 -8.91 19.14
N LEU A 444 24.25 -7.75 19.39
CA LEU A 444 25.54 -7.63 20.05
C LEU A 444 25.33 -7.45 21.56
N PRO A 445 26.34 -7.75 22.40
CA PRO A 445 26.24 -7.59 23.84
C PRO A 445 25.83 -6.17 24.25
N LYS A 446 25.23 -6.03 25.44
CA LYS A 446 24.78 -4.73 25.95
C LYS A 446 25.98 -3.82 26.19
N LEU A 447 25.94 -2.61 25.62
CA LEU A 447 26.89 -1.55 25.94
C LEU A 447 26.51 -0.90 27.27
N ALA A 448 27.50 -0.70 28.15
CA ALA A 448 27.34 0.04 29.39
C ALA A 448 27.82 1.48 29.16
N ILE A 449 26.89 2.38 28.86
CA ILE A 449 27.18 3.81 28.72
C ILE A 449 26.62 4.49 29.97
N THR A 450 27.47 4.76 30.94
CA THR A 450 27.11 5.29 32.27
C THR A 450 27.35 6.79 32.39
N SER A 451 28.14 7.39 31.48
CA SER A 451 28.55 8.79 31.52
C SER A 451 28.72 9.38 30.11
N THR A 452 28.58 10.70 30.00
CA THR A 452 28.69 11.48 28.74
C THR A 452 30.10 12.02 28.48
N SER A 453 31.08 11.66 29.31
CA SER A 453 32.45 12.17 29.18
C SER A 453 33.07 11.79 27.82
N LYS A 454 34.03 12.59 27.36
CA LYS A 454 34.78 12.28 26.11
C LYS A 454 35.45 10.90 26.18
N GLY A 455 36.01 10.53 27.34
CA GLY A 455 36.64 9.22 27.55
C GLY A 455 35.66 8.06 27.44
N ASP A 456 34.46 8.21 27.99
CA ASP A 456 33.43 7.15 27.97
C ASP A 456 32.82 6.98 26.58
N ARG A 457 32.65 8.08 25.82
CA ARG A 457 32.27 8.03 24.40
C ARG A 457 33.23 7.16 23.59
N HIS A 458 34.53 7.41 23.71
CA HIS A 458 35.56 6.63 23.01
C HIS A 458 35.59 5.17 23.48
N ARG A 459 35.42 4.94 24.79
CA ARG A 459 35.34 3.58 25.36
C ARG A 459 34.16 2.80 24.78
N ALA A 460 32.98 3.42 24.66
CA ALA A 460 31.79 2.80 24.10
C ALA A 460 31.96 2.42 22.61
N LEU A 461 32.55 3.31 21.80
CA LEU A 461 32.86 3.02 20.39
C LEU A 461 33.86 1.87 20.24
N ARG A 462 34.95 1.87 21.03
CA ARG A 462 35.93 0.78 21.04
C ARG A 462 35.33 -0.55 21.49
N GLN A 463 34.48 -0.52 22.51
CA GLN A 463 33.78 -1.71 22.99
C GLN A 463 32.86 -2.28 21.90
N ALA A 464 32.10 -1.43 21.21
CA ALA A 464 31.23 -1.84 20.11
C ALA A 464 32.03 -2.44 18.95
N ALA A 465 33.15 -1.82 18.55
CA ALA A 465 34.05 -2.35 17.54
C ALA A 465 34.56 -3.76 17.92
N LYS A 466 35.11 -3.92 19.14
CA LYS A 466 35.61 -5.22 19.62
C LYS A 466 34.52 -6.31 19.63
N GLN A 467 33.31 -5.97 20.06
CA GLN A 467 32.18 -6.90 20.07
C GLN A 467 31.75 -7.29 18.66
N PHE A 468 31.84 -6.38 17.69
CA PHE A 468 31.53 -6.68 16.30
C PHE A 468 32.60 -7.55 15.63
N GLU A 469 33.88 -7.32 15.92
CA GLU A 469 34.98 -8.18 15.45
C GLU A 469 34.82 -9.61 15.92
N HIS A 470 34.49 -9.80 17.19
CA HIS A 470 34.21 -11.14 17.73
C HIS A 470 33.04 -11.80 16.99
N PHE A 471 31.96 -11.03 16.75
CA PHE A 471 30.83 -11.50 15.94
C PHE A 471 31.22 -11.89 14.50
N LEU A 472 32.17 -11.18 13.86
CA LEU A 472 32.67 -11.53 12.53
C LEU A 472 33.55 -12.78 12.54
N ALA A 473 34.36 -12.99 13.58
CA ALA A 473 35.23 -14.15 13.72
C ALA A 473 34.45 -15.46 13.88
N ASP A 474 33.30 -15.43 14.56
CA ASP A 474 32.45 -16.59 14.78
C ASP A 474 31.57 -16.97 13.56
N ARG A 475 31.72 -16.29 12.41
CA ARG A 475 30.95 -16.60 11.19
C ARG A 475 31.61 -17.69 10.35
N PRO A 476 30.92 -18.81 10.03
CA PRO A 476 31.40 -19.74 9.02
C PRO A 476 31.40 -19.06 7.63
N GLN A 477 32.58 -19.00 7.00
CA GLN A 477 32.74 -18.50 5.63
C GLN A 477 32.01 -19.44 4.66
N LYS A 478 30.97 -18.93 3.99
CA LYS A 478 30.42 -19.59 2.78
C LYS A 478 30.37 -18.56 1.67
N ALA A 479 31.08 -18.84 0.59
CA ALA A 479 31.10 -18.03 -0.63
C ALA A 479 29.68 -17.84 -1.15
N SER A 480 29.27 -16.58 -1.39
CA SER A 480 28.00 -16.30 -2.05
C SER A 480 28.12 -16.72 -3.51
N ARG A 481 27.50 -17.86 -3.87
CA ARG A 481 27.23 -18.19 -5.27
C ARG A 481 26.15 -17.25 -5.80
N GLN A 482 26.53 -16.16 -6.45
CA GLN A 482 25.70 -15.59 -7.50
C GLN A 482 25.87 -16.48 -8.73
N THR A 483 25.01 -17.48 -8.89
CA THR A 483 24.94 -18.24 -10.15
C THR A 483 24.31 -17.34 -11.21
N ALA A 484 25.09 -16.97 -12.23
CA ALA A 484 24.54 -16.55 -13.51
C ALA A 484 23.75 -17.74 -14.08
N ALA A 485 22.42 -17.70 -13.97
CA ALA A 485 21.57 -18.75 -14.50
C ALA A 485 21.46 -18.60 -16.02
N SER A 486 21.71 -19.67 -16.77
CA SER A 486 21.42 -19.72 -18.21
C SER A 486 19.92 -19.58 -18.45
N SER A 487 19.53 -18.73 -19.41
CA SER A 487 18.12 -18.49 -19.75
C SER A 487 17.55 -19.65 -20.55
N ARG A 488 16.55 -20.34 -20.00
CA ARG A 488 15.73 -21.36 -20.66
C ARG A 488 14.34 -20.79 -20.92
N ARG A 489 13.74 -21.14 -22.06
CA ARG A 489 12.40 -20.70 -22.49
C ARG A 489 11.63 -21.82 -23.17
N GLN A 490 10.33 -21.90 -22.89
CA GLN A 490 9.38 -22.70 -23.65
C GLN A 490 8.16 -21.84 -24.02
N THR A 491 7.77 -21.83 -25.30
CA THR A 491 6.65 -21.01 -25.81
C THR A 491 5.64 -21.89 -26.54
N LEU A 492 4.36 -21.70 -26.27
CA LEU A 492 3.26 -22.35 -26.98
C LEU A 492 2.30 -21.28 -27.48
N THR A 493 2.07 -21.22 -28.79
CA THR A 493 1.13 -20.28 -29.42
C THR A 493 -0.20 -20.96 -29.73
N PHE A 494 -1.29 -20.20 -29.68
CA PHE A 494 -2.66 -20.68 -29.88
C PHE A 494 -3.14 -20.43 -31.31
N THR A 495 -2.28 -20.73 -32.29
CA THR A 495 -2.49 -20.37 -33.71
C THR A 495 -3.12 -21.49 -34.54
N GLN A 496 -3.16 -22.73 -34.03
CA GLN A 496 -3.74 -23.87 -34.72
C GLN A 496 -5.27 -23.76 -34.81
N ALA A 497 -5.86 -24.15 -35.93
CA ALA A 497 -7.29 -23.99 -36.18
C ALA A 497 -8.18 -24.77 -35.19
N ASN A 498 -7.69 -25.91 -34.68
CA ASN A 498 -8.37 -26.75 -33.70
C ASN A 498 -8.09 -26.33 -32.24
N GLU A 499 -7.28 -25.30 -32.00
CA GLU A 499 -6.89 -24.90 -30.64
C GLU A 499 -8.11 -24.52 -29.80
N SER A 500 -9.16 -23.94 -30.40
CA SER A 500 -10.41 -23.63 -29.71
C SER A 500 -11.07 -24.86 -29.07
N GLN A 501 -10.93 -26.04 -29.67
CA GLN A 501 -11.48 -27.31 -29.16
C GLN A 501 -10.73 -27.80 -27.91
N ALA A 502 -9.49 -27.35 -27.71
CA ALA A 502 -8.70 -27.68 -26.54
C ALA A 502 -9.02 -26.79 -25.32
N TRP A 503 -9.85 -25.76 -25.52
CA TRP A 503 -10.36 -24.91 -24.45
C TRP A 503 -11.80 -25.28 -24.08
N ARG A 504 -12.14 -25.07 -22.82
CA ARG A 504 -13.49 -25.25 -22.29
C ARG A 504 -13.94 -23.96 -21.61
N MET A 505 -15.09 -23.44 -22.02
CA MET A 505 -15.73 -22.31 -21.35
C MET A 505 -16.95 -22.75 -20.54
N ARG A 506 -17.10 -22.21 -19.34
CA ARG A 506 -18.30 -22.37 -18.51
C ARG A 506 -18.73 -21.01 -17.97
N SER A 507 -20.03 -20.78 -17.88
CA SER A 507 -20.60 -19.65 -17.17
C SER A 507 -21.30 -20.13 -15.91
N SER A 508 -21.31 -19.32 -14.85
CA SER A 508 -22.15 -19.56 -13.67
C SER A 508 -23.64 -19.54 -14.01
N ASP A 509 -24.01 -18.77 -15.03
CA ASP A 509 -25.31 -18.85 -15.68
C ASP A 509 -25.20 -19.67 -16.96
N LYS A 510 -25.79 -20.87 -16.94
CA LYS A 510 -25.71 -21.85 -18.05
C LYS A 510 -26.30 -21.33 -19.36
N GLN A 511 -27.16 -20.30 -19.32
CA GLN A 511 -27.77 -19.73 -20.53
C GLN A 511 -26.80 -18.88 -21.37
N HIS A 512 -25.62 -18.55 -20.83
CA HIS A 512 -24.69 -17.60 -21.42
C HIS A 512 -23.34 -18.22 -21.80
N ALA A 513 -23.20 -19.55 -21.77
CA ALA A 513 -21.99 -20.21 -22.28
C ALA A 513 -21.99 -20.22 -23.82
N ILE A 514 -20.90 -19.74 -24.43
CA ILE A 514 -20.65 -19.68 -25.88
C ILE A 514 -19.39 -20.50 -26.20
N ASP A 515 -19.31 -21.06 -27.39
CA ASP A 515 -18.08 -21.72 -27.86
C ASP A 515 -16.95 -20.72 -28.11
N LEU A 516 -15.73 -21.15 -27.80
CA LEU A 516 -14.52 -20.39 -28.11
C LEU A 516 -14.23 -20.49 -29.62
N THR A 517 -13.90 -19.37 -30.25
CA THR A 517 -13.68 -19.31 -31.70
C THR A 517 -12.27 -18.87 -32.04
N PRO A 518 -11.68 -19.34 -33.16
CA PRO A 518 -10.47 -18.74 -33.69
C PRO A 518 -10.70 -17.24 -33.93
N GLN A 519 -9.80 -16.42 -33.41
CA GLN A 519 -9.86 -14.96 -33.52
C GLN A 519 -8.51 -14.42 -33.97
N SER A 520 -8.55 -13.30 -34.69
CA SER A 520 -7.34 -12.59 -35.08
C SER A 520 -7.42 -11.13 -34.66
N LYS A 521 -6.36 -10.60 -34.07
CA LYS A 521 -6.21 -9.17 -33.76
C LYS A 521 -4.96 -8.64 -34.46
N ARG A 522 -5.02 -7.43 -35.01
CA ARG A 522 -3.81 -6.77 -35.52
C ARG A 522 -3.01 -6.25 -34.33
N GLY A 523 -1.76 -6.64 -34.25
CA GLY A 523 -0.83 -6.10 -33.28
C GLY A 523 -0.34 -4.69 -33.68
N PRO A 524 0.42 -4.03 -32.79
CA PRO A 524 0.98 -2.68 -32.97
C PRO A 524 1.65 -2.37 -34.31
N HIS A 525 2.29 -3.37 -34.94
CA HIS A 525 3.05 -3.20 -36.18
C HIS A 525 2.34 -3.78 -37.41
N GLY A 526 1.02 -4.01 -37.32
CA GLY A 526 0.22 -4.54 -38.41
C GLY A 526 0.29 -6.06 -38.58
N HIS A 527 1.10 -6.75 -37.77
CA HIS A 527 1.15 -8.21 -37.75
C HIS A 527 -0.16 -8.81 -37.24
N LEU A 528 -0.57 -9.94 -37.82
CA LEU A 528 -1.80 -10.61 -37.44
C LEU A 528 -1.53 -11.61 -36.31
N LEU A 529 -2.03 -11.30 -35.11
CA LEU A 529 -2.01 -12.21 -33.97
C LEU A 529 -3.22 -13.13 -34.05
N ARG A 530 -2.96 -14.44 -34.17
CA ARG A 530 -4.00 -15.47 -34.18
C ARG A 530 -4.07 -16.15 -32.82
N GLY A 531 -5.28 -16.38 -32.35
CA GLY A 531 -5.55 -16.92 -31.03
C GLY A 531 -6.96 -17.47 -30.92
N VAL A 532 -7.36 -17.76 -29.69
CA VAL A 532 -8.72 -18.22 -29.35
C VAL A 532 -9.43 -17.09 -28.61
N GLY A 533 -10.64 -16.72 -29.04
CA GLY A 533 -11.42 -15.66 -28.39
C GLY A 533 -12.81 -16.06 -27.94
N ALA A 534 -13.30 -15.31 -26.95
CA ALA A 534 -14.63 -15.40 -26.38
C ALA A 534 -15.23 -14.01 -26.12
N THR A 535 -16.55 -13.93 -26.26
CA THR A 535 -17.35 -12.79 -25.82
C THR A 535 -17.99 -13.12 -24.48
N LEU A 536 -17.60 -12.40 -23.44
CA LEU A 536 -18.03 -12.65 -22.06
C LEU A 536 -19.15 -11.67 -21.71
N ALA A 537 -20.39 -12.16 -21.65
CA ALA A 537 -21.58 -11.34 -21.43
C ALA A 537 -21.79 -10.94 -19.94
N LEU A 538 -20.77 -10.35 -19.30
CA LEU A 538 -20.78 -10.04 -17.86
C LEU A 538 -21.95 -9.15 -17.42
N SER A 539 -22.40 -8.23 -18.29
CA SER A 539 -23.52 -7.33 -17.97
C SER A 539 -24.88 -8.04 -17.90
N ARG A 540 -24.99 -9.24 -18.47
CA ARG A 540 -26.20 -10.08 -18.47
C ARG A 540 -26.23 -11.09 -17.33
N LEU A 541 -25.18 -11.15 -16.52
CA LEU A 541 -25.16 -12.00 -15.33
C LEU A 541 -26.21 -11.51 -14.32
N PRO A 542 -26.82 -12.43 -13.51
CA PRO A 542 -27.86 -12.09 -12.56
C PRO A 542 -27.54 -10.87 -11.69
N LEU A 543 -28.47 -9.93 -11.61
CA LEU A 543 -28.35 -8.73 -10.78
C LEU A 543 -28.81 -9.03 -9.35
N ILE A 544 -27.91 -8.94 -8.38
CA ILE A 544 -28.24 -9.03 -6.95
C ILE A 544 -28.47 -7.61 -6.40
N THR A 545 -29.63 -7.41 -5.78
CA THR A 545 -30.00 -6.15 -5.12
C THR A 545 -30.03 -6.30 -3.59
N ARG A 546 -29.38 -5.40 -2.84
CA ARG A 546 -29.45 -5.32 -1.37
C ARG A 546 -29.48 -3.86 -0.88
N GLY A 547 -30.65 -3.38 -0.46
CA GLY A 547 -30.86 -1.95 -0.19
C GLY A 547 -30.60 -1.14 -1.46
N ARG A 548 -29.72 -0.13 -1.41
CA ARG A 548 -29.28 0.62 -2.60
C ARG A 548 -28.21 -0.12 -3.43
N LEU A 549 -27.74 -1.30 -3.02
CA LEU A 549 -26.72 -2.09 -3.75
C LEU A 549 -27.33 -2.80 -4.93
N GLN A 550 -26.75 -2.61 -6.11
CA GLN A 550 -27.01 -3.41 -7.31
C GLN A 550 -25.66 -3.90 -7.83
N THR A 551 -25.50 -5.22 -7.99
CA THR A 551 -24.26 -5.82 -8.52
C THR A 551 -24.57 -7.04 -9.36
N GLN A 552 -23.89 -7.21 -10.49
CA GLN A 552 -23.94 -8.49 -11.21
C GLN A 552 -23.20 -9.57 -10.40
N ALA A 553 -23.76 -10.76 -10.35
CA ALA A 553 -23.20 -11.93 -9.69
C ALA A 553 -23.03 -13.07 -10.69
N GLY A 554 -21.87 -13.72 -10.66
CA GLY A 554 -21.50 -14.76 -11.61
C GLY A 554 -20.07 -14.64 -12.13
N ARG A 555 -19.73 -15.51 -13.09
CA ARG A 555 -18.39 -15.58 -13.70
C ARG A 555 -18.38 -16.39 -15.00
N PHE A 556 -17.35 -16.17 -15.80
CA PHE A 556 -16.98 -16.99 -16.95
C PHE A 556 -15.62 -17.65 -16.70
N ARG A 557 -15.55 -18.97 -16.82
CA ARG A 557 -14.35 -19.76 -16.59
C ARG A 557 -13.87 -20.39 -17.88
N LEU A 558 -12.69 -19.99 -18.35
CA LEU A 558 -12.02 -20.49 -19.55
C LEU A 558 -10.85 -21.36 -19.13
N ARG A 559 -10.83 -22.64 -19.51
CA ARG A 559 -9.79 -23.60 -19.13
C ARG A 559 -9.14 -24.21 -20.36
N ARG A 560 -7.81 -24.27 -20.38
CA ARG A 560 -6.99 -25.01 -21.33
C ARG A 560 -6.28 -26.15 -20.63
N ASP A 561 -6.42 -27.36 -21.15
CA ASP A 561 -5.71 -28.55 -20.64
C ASP A 561 -4.59 -28.94 -21.60
N PHE A 562 -3.35 -29.05 -21.14
CA PHE A 562 -2.20 -29.43 -21.95
C PHE A 562 -2.03 -30.96 -21.95
N LYS A 563 -2.11 -31.59 -23.13
CA LYS A 563 -1.95 -33.03 -23.31
C LYS A 563 -0.95 -33.29 -24.47
N PRO A 564 0.28 -33.77 -24.20
CA PRO A 564 0.88 -33.98 -22.88
C PRO A 564 1.13 -32.65 -22.12
N SER A 565 1.36 -32.73 -20.80
CA SER A 565 1.73 -31.57 -19.97
C SER A 565 3.05 -30.94 -20.45
N LEU A 566 3.21 -29.63 -20.28
CA LEU A 566 4.49 -28.95 -20.53
C LEU A 566 5.43 -29.14 -19.34
N ASN A 567 6.74 -29.28 -19.57
CA ASN A 567 7.72 -29.44 -18.50
C ASN A 567 7.94 -28.11 -17.75
N GLY A 568 7.61 -28.08 -16.46
CA GLY A 568 7.71 -26.89 -15.61
C GLY A 568 9.01 -26.82 -14.78
N ARG A 569 9.82 -27.88 -14.75
CA ARG A 569 11.01 -27.94 -13.88
C ARG A 569 12.07 -26.92 -14.31
N GLY A 570 12.54 -26.13 -13.36
CA GLY A 570 13.59 -25.12 -13.58
C GLY A 570 13.10 -23.81 -14.20
N TYR A 571 11.80 -23.68 -14.45
CA TYR A 571 11.18 -22.43 -14.86
C TYR A 571 10.69 -21.63 -13.66
N ARG A 572 10.94 -20.32 -13.69
CA ARG A 572 10.57 -19.37 -12.64
C ARG A 572 9.26 -18.65 -12.96
N TYR A 573 8.90 -18.49 -14.22
CA TYR A 573 7.74 -17.72 -14.60
C TYR A 573 6.81 -18.47 -15.56
N VAL A 574 5.52 -18.19 -15.43
CA VAL A 574 4.48 -18.51 -16.42
C VAL A 574 3.93 -17.19 -16.95
N SER A 575 3.95 -16.99 -18.27
CA SER A 575 3.41 -15.80 -18.92
C SER A 575 2.23 -16.17 -19.82
N LEU A 576 1.15 -15.41 -19.75
CA LEU A 576 -0.02 -15.52 -20.59
C LEU A 576 -0.11 -14.30 -21.50
N HIS A 577 -0.31 -14.53 -22.79
CA HIS A 577 -0.46 -13.46 -23.78
C HIS A 577 -1.92 -13.37 -24.24
N LEU A 578 -2.53 -12.19 -24.06
CA LEU A 578 -3.95 -11.97 -24.33
C LEU A 578 -4.26 -10.55 -24.82
N HIS A 579 -5.49 -10.33 -25.26
CA HIS A 579 -6.08 -9.03 -25.56
C HIS A 579 -7.48 -8.94 -24.96
N ALA A 580 -7.85 -7.80 -24.36
CA ALA A 580 -9.20 -7.54 -23.87
C ALA A 580 -9.80 -6.27 -24.51
N SER A 581 -11.09 -6.27 -24.83
CA SER A 581 -11.79 -5.09 -25.36
C SER A 581 -12.08 -4.01 -24.32
N HIS A 582 -12.20 -4.41 -23.06
CA HIS A 582 -12.50 -3.53 -21.92
C HIS A 582 -11.68 -3.97 -20.71
N ALA A 583 -11.51 -3.08 -19.74
CA ALA A 583 -10.90 -3.43 -18.47
C ALA A 583 -11.73 -4.56 -17.84
N VAL A 584 -11.08 -5.63 -17.39
CA VAL A 584 -11.77 -6.77 -16.81
C VAL A 584 -10.92 -7.46 -15.76
N PRO A 585 -11.49 -7.86 -14.64
CA PRO A 585 -10.78 -8.64 -13.66
C PRO A 585 -10.82 -10.12 -14.02
N ILE A 586 -9.67 -10.79 -13.87
CA ILE A 586 -9.51 -12.23 -14.14
C ILE A 586 -8.79 -12.90 -12.98
N SER A 587 -9.12 -14.14 -12.64
CA SER A 587 -8.29 -15.00 -11.80
C SER A 587 -7.61 -16.04 -12.66
N LEU A 588 -6.29 -16.02 -12.72
CA LEU A 588 -5.47 -17.02 -13.39
C LEU A 588 -5.11 -18.15 -12.41
N TYR A 589 -5.41 -19.39 -12.78
CA TYR A 589 -5.02 -20.59 -12.05
C TYR A 589 -4.05 -21.40 -12.90
N VAL A 590 -2.90 -21.76 -12.30
CA VAL A 590 -1.97 -22.72 -12.87
C VAL A 590 -2.25 -24.11 -12.29
N ASN A 591 -2.51 -25.09 -13.16
CA ASN A 591 -2.87 -26.48 -12.84
C ASN A 591 -4.09 -26.62 -11.92
N GLU A 592 -5.05 -25.69 -11.98
CA GLU A 592 -6.20 -25.64 -11.07
C GLU A 592 -5.83 -25.59 -9.58
N LYS A 593 -4.55 -25.35 -9.24
CA LYS A 593 -4.08 -25.32 -7.85
C LYS A 593 -4.46 -23.98 -7.24
N PRO A 594 -5.28 -23.94 -6.17
CA PRO A 594 -5.62 -22.68 -5.50
C PRO A 594 -4.38 -21.95 -4.95
N ALA A 595 -3.31 -22.69 -4.66
CA ALA A 595 -2.02 -22.16 -4.22
C ALA A 595 -1.22 -21.46 -5.33
N LEU A 596 -1.54 -21.68 -6.62
CA LEU A 596 -0.94 -21.05 -7.79
C LEU A 596 -1.99 -20.19 -8.53
N ARG A 597 -2.77 -19.43 -7.75
CA ARG A 597 -3.76 -18.48 -8.23
C ARG A 597 -3.19 -17.07 -8.22
N SER A 598 -3.43 -16.31 -9.29
CA SER A 598 -3.21 -14.87 -9.35
C SER A 598 -4.46 -14.17 -9.89
N ASP A 599 -5.11 -13.34 -9.10
CA ASP A 599 -6.16 -12.41 -9.54
C ASP A 599 -5.51 -11.18 -10.18
N ILE A 600 -5.97 -10.75 -11.35
CA ILE A 600 -5.31 -9.83 -12.29
C ILE A 600 -6.33 -8.84 -12.82
N GLN A 601 -5.96 -7.57 -12.91
CA GLN A 601 -6.74 -6.56 -13.60
C GLN A 601 -6.16 -6.40 -15.02
N VAL A 602 -6.91 -6.86 -16.01
CA VAL A 602 -6.58 -6.65 -17.42
C VAL A 602 -7.18 -5.31 -17.86
N TYR A 603 -6.47 -4.59 -18.70
CA TYR A 603 -6.94 -3.32 -19.27
C TYR A 603 -7.39 -3.52 -20.72
N PRO A 604 -8.04 -2.53 -21.34
CA PRO A 604 -8.31 -2.60 -22.77
C PRO A 604 -7.00 -2.66 -23.56
N GLY A 605 -6.96 -3.51 -24.58
CA GLY A 605 -5.80 -3.70 -25.44
C GLY A 605 -5.06 -5.01 -25.19
N GLU A 606 -3.85 -5.09 -25.74
CA GLU A 606 -2.97 -6.25 -25.67
C GLU A 606 -2.17 -6.28 -24.37
N HIS A 607 -1.97 -7.47 -23.80
CA HIS A 607 -1.25 -7.67 -22.55
C HIS A 607 -0.46 -8.98 -22.54
N ILE A 608 0.71 -8.94 -21.91
CA ILE A 608 1.43 -10.13 -21.43
C ILE A 608 1.40 -10.11 -19.91
N ILE A 609 0.75 -11.10 -19.32
CA ILE A 609 0.60 -11.26 -17.88
C ILE A 609 1.62 -12.29 -17.40
N ARG A 610 2.53 -11.90 -16.52
CA ARG A 610 3.60 -12.77 -16.03
C ARG A 610 3.45 -13.06 -14.54
N VAL A 611 3.41 -14.35 -14.21
CA VAL A 611 3.33 -14.89 -12.85
C VAL A 611 4.72 -15.41 -12.44
N ASP A 612 5.28 -14.87 -11.35
CA ASP A 612 6.51 -15.38 -10.74
C ASP A 612 6.18 -16.53 -9.78
N LEU A 613 6.55 -17.74 -10.18
CA LEU A 613 6.27 -18.97 -9.46
C LEU A 613 7.02 -19.05 -8.12
N HIS A 614 8.14 -18.33 -7.95
CA HIS A 614 8.90 -18.31 -6.69
C HIS A 614 8.07 -17.75 -5.54
N ASN A 615 7.17 -16.81 -5.82
CA ASN A 615 6.32 -16.20 -4.79
C ASN A 615 5.30 -17.19 -4.22
N PHE A 616 5.13 -18.35 -4.85
CA PHE A 616 4.24 -19.41 -4.41
C PHE A 616 5.00 -20.64 -3.87
N ALA A 617 6.33 -20.69 -4.03
CA ALA A 617 7.19 -21.75 -3.53
C ALA A 617 7.37 -21.67 -2.00
N LEU A 618 7.39 -22.82 -1.32
CA LEU A 618 7.91 -22.92 0.05
C LEU A 618 9.44 -23.04 -0.02
N GLN A 619 10.17 -22.51 0.97
CA GLN A 619 11.64 -22.41 0.98
C GLN A 619 12.30 -23.70 0.45
N GLY A 620 12.93 -23.60 -0.73
CA GLY A 620 13.74 -24.67 -1.32
C GLY A 620 13.04 -25.64 -2.30
N GLN A 621 11.75 -25.47 -2.61
CA GLN A 621 11.03 -26.33 -3.58
C GLN A 621 10.66 -25.61 -4.88
N SER A 622 10.72 -26.30 -6.04
CA SER A 622 10.16 -25.79 -7.30
C SER A 622 8.64 -25.71 -7.19
N ALA A 623 8.05 -24.53 -7.42
CA ALA A 623 6.59 -24.35 -7.33
C ALA A 623 5.82 -25.06 -8.45
N LEU A 624 6.48 -25.39 -9.58
CA LEU A 624 5.87 -26.07 -10.72
C LEU A 624 6.80 -27.18 -11.23
N SER A 625 6.29 -28.40 -11.32
CA SER A 625 6.98 -29.55 -11.92
C SER A 625 6.59 -29.73 -13.39
N GLU A 626 5.31 -29.52 -13.69
CA GLU A 626 4.69 -29.59 -15.01
C GLU A 626 3.56 -28.57 -15.10
N LEU A 627 3.20 -28.12 -16.30
CA LEU A 627 2.02 -27.31 -16.58
C LEU A 627 1.01 -28.17 -17.34
N SER A 628 -0.02 -28.65 -16.63
CA SER A 628 -1.08 -29.52 -17.15
C SER A 628 -2.37 -28.77 -17.47
N SER A 629 -2.61 -27.61 -16.85
CA SER A 629 -3.74 -26.74 -17.23
C SER A 629 -3.52 -25.29 -16.88
N LEU A 630 -4.22 -24.41 -17.61
CA LEU A 630 -4.34 -22.99 -17.34
C LEU A 630 -5.81 -22.61 -17.33
N THR A 631 -6.25 -21.91 -16.29
CA THR A 631 -7.65 -21.48 -16.18
C THR A 631 -7.75 -20.00 -15.88
N LEU A 632 -8.54 -19.29 -16.67
CA LEU A 632 -8.94 -17.92 -16.44
C LEU A 632 -10.37 -17.91 -15.90
N ASP A 633 -10.59 -17.19 -14.81
CA ASP A 633 -11.90 -17.00 -14.20
C ASP A 633 -12.24 -15.51 -14.20
N VAL A 634 -13.12 -15.10 -15.10
CA VAL A 634 -13.45 -13.71 -15.42
C VAL A 634 -14.77 -13.33 -14.76
N TRP A 635 -14.81 -12.18 -14.07
CA TRP A 635 -15.96 -11.84 -13.21
C TRP A 635 -16.39 -10.35 -13.31
N PRO A 636 -17.60 -9.97 -12.85
CA PRO A 636 -18.17 -8.62 -13.01
C PRO A 636 -17.46 -7.48 -12.27
N GLN A 637 -17.40 -6.29 -12.87
CA GLN A 637 -16.68 -5.13 -12.31
C GLN A 637 -17.42 -4.42 -11.17
N SER A 638 -18.75 -4.60 -11.07
CA SER A 638 -19.64 -3.86 -10.16
C SER A 638 -19.34 -4.00 -8.67
N LEU A 639 -18.54 -4.99 -8.27
CA LEU A 639 -18.14 -5.20 -6.87
C LEU A 639 -16.94 -4.34 -6.44
N PHE A 640 -16.26 -3.64 -7.36
CA PHE A 640 -14.95 -3.04 -7.08
C PHE A 640 -14.85 -1.58 -7.53
N TYR A 641 -14.64 -0.69 -6.55
CA TYR A 641 -14.22 0.69 -6.81
C TYR A 641 -12.68 0.74 -7.00
N PRO A 642 -12.12 1.51 -7.97
CA PRO A 642 -12.74 2.53 -8.82
C PRO A 642 -13.12 2.06 -10.24
N TYR A 643 -13.53 0.80 -10.43
CA TYR A 643 -13.79 0.30 -11.79
C TYR A 643 -15.15 0.77 -12.33
N PRO A 644 -15.27 1.00 -13.66
CA PRO A 644 -16.51 1.39 -14.30
C PRO A 644 -17.58 0.29 -14.21
N GLU A 645 -18.80 0.62 -14.60
CA GLU A 645 -19.93 -0.33 -14.63
C GLU A 645 -19.59 -1.61 -15.41
N THR A 646 -20.14 -2.74 -14.96
CA THR A 646 -19.96 -4.05 -15.61
C THR A 646 -20.41 -4.00 -17.08
N ARG A 647 -19.50 -4.37 -17.98
CA ARG A 647 -19.75 -4.45 -19.43
C ARG A 647 -19.42 -5.82 -19.96
N ASN A 648 -19.94 -6.14 -21.15
CA ASN A 648 -19.49 -7.31 -21.89
C ASN A 648 -18.05 -7.12 -22.35
N VAL A 649 -17.26 -8.21 -22.35
CA VAL A 649 -15.83 -8.17 -22.65
C VAL A 649 -15.49 -9.23 -23.67
N GLU A 650 -14.99 -8.81 -24.82
CA GLU A 650 -14.24 -9.70 -25.71
C GLU A 650 -12.83 -9.94 -25.16
N LEU A 651 -12.44 -11.21 -25.03
CA LEU A 651 -11.12 -11.65 -24.63
C LEU A 651 -10.53 -12.54 -25.74
N THR A 652 -9.28 -12.32 -26.13
CA THR A 652 -8.54 -13.14 -27.09
C THR A 652 -7.24 -13.62 -26.45
N LEU A 653 -6.93 -14.91 -26.56
CA LEU A 653 -5.80 -15.59 -25.95
C LEU A 653 -4.85 -16.06 -27.05
N PHE A 654 -3.58 -15.68 -26.98
CA PHE A 654 -2.61 -15.91 -28.06
C PHE A 654 -1.56 -16.97 -27.74
N GLY A 655 -1.24 -17.19 -26.46
CA GLY A 655 -0.26 -18.21 -26.09
C GLY A 655 0.15 -18.19 -24.61
N VAL A 656 0.98 -19.15 -24.25
CA VAL A 656 1.61 -19.28 -22.93
C VAL A 656 3.13 -19.48 -23.06
N MET A 657 3.89 -18.92 -22.12
CA MET A 657 5.36 -19.04 -22.07
C MET A 657 5.85 -19.44 -20.69
N LEU A 658 6.89 -20.27 -20.62
CA LEU A 658 7.65 -20.61 -19.42
C LEU A 658 9.07 -20.03 -19.52
N ASP A 659 9.54 -19.36 -18.46
CA ASP A 659 10.86 -18.69 -18.43
C ASP A 659 11.65 -18.96 -17.15
N SER A 660 12.95 -19.24 -17.24
CA SER A 660 13.83 -19.43 -16.07
C SER A 660 14.47 -18.13 -15.57
N ALA A 661 14.75 -17.18 -16.46
CA ALA A 661 15.39 -15.92 -16.15
C ALA A 661 14.36 -14.78 -15.97
N PRO A 662 14.66 -13.74 -15.17
CA PRO A 662 13.93 -12.47 -15.26
C PRO A 662 13.95 -11.99 -16.72
N PRO A 663 12.91 -11.27 -17.18
CA PRO A 663 12.82 -10.87 -18.58
C PRO A 663 14.09 -10.17 -19.05
N THR A 664 14.66 -10.69 -20.13
CA THR A 664 15.52 -9.91 -21.02
C THR A 664 14.71 -9.57 -22.27
N PRO A 665 14.87 -8.35 -22.82
CA PRO A 665 14.18 -7.87 -24.00
C PRO A 665 13.95 -8.88 -25.12
N GLN A 666 14.95 -9.72 -25.42
CA GLN A 666 15.11 -10.53 -26.64
C GLN A 666 14.12 -11.67 -26.87
N SER A 667 13.09 -11.79 -26.04
CA SER A 667 12.52 -13.08 -25.77
C SER A 667 10.99 -13.14 -25.99
N LEU A 668 10.28 -12.01 -25.86
CA LEU A 668 8.81 -11.94 -25.95
C LEU A 668 8.26 -12.29 -27.35
N PRO A 669 6.99 -12.76 -27.45
CA PRO A 669 6.43 -13.43 -28.63
C PRO A 669 6.14 -12.50 -29.82
N HIS A 670 6.46 -11.21 -29.71
CA HIS A 670 6.32 -10.22 -30.78
C HIS A 670 7.66 -9.85 -31.34
N THR A 671 7.73 -9.69 -32.65
CA THR A 671 8.91 -9.19 -33.36
C THR A 671 9.30 -7.82 -32.84
N GLY A 672 10.34 -7.79 -32.03
CA GLY A 672 11.48 -6.97 -32.35
C GLY A 672 11.54 -5.57 -31.87
N LYS A 673 10.46 -4.81 -31.81
CA LYS A 673 10.57 -3.35 -31.71
C LYS A 673 9.38 -2.73 -31.00
N VAL A 674 9.17 -3.01 -29.72
CA VAL A 674 7.99 -2.52 -28.98
C VAL A 674 8.36 -1.85 -27.66
N ILE A 675 7.70 -0.74 -27.33
CA ILE A 675 7.78 -0.10 -26.01
C ILE A 675 6.73 -0.72 -25.12
N TRP A 676 7.11 -1.23 -23.95
CA TRP A 676 6.15 -1.84 -23.03
C TRP A 676 6.00 -1.01 -21.78
N LEU A 677 4.75 -0.79 -21.38
CA LEU A 677 4.42 -0.26 -20.07
C LEU A 677 4.38 -1.43 -19.09
N THR A 678 5.31 -1.43 -18.13
CA THR A 678 5.28 -2.39 -17.04
C THR A 678 4.34 -1.89 -15.94
N HIS A 679 3.27 -2.64 -15.70
CA HIS A 679 2.47 -2.52 -14.49
C HIS A 679 3.07 -3.44 -13.44
N TYR A 680 3.97 -2.90 -12.61
CA TYR A 680 4.63 -3.70 -11.59
C TYR A 680 3.85 -3.66 -10.28
N ARG A 681 3.41 -4.83 -9.79
CA ARG A 681 3.17 -5.12 -8.36
C ARG A 681 3.46 -6.62 -8.08
N PRO A 682 3.95 -6.99 -6.88
CA PRO A 682 4.46 -8.35 -6.59
C PRO A 682 3.38 -9.45 -6.54
N ASN A 683 3.48 -10.48 -7.39
CA ASN A 683 2.65 -11.69 -7.33
C ASN A 683 2.62 -12.31 -5.93
N LEU A 684 1.46 -12.43 -5.29
CA LEU A 684 1.34 -12.94 -3.92
C LEU A 684 0.59 -14.26 -3.88
N ARG A 685 1.04 -15.17 -3.02
CA ARG A 685 0.30 -16.39 -2.71
C ARG A 685 -1.01 -16.07 -1.99
N HIS A 686 -2.13 -16.39 -2.64
CA HIS A 686 -3.45 -16.27 -2.04
C HIS A 686 -3.55 -17.10 -0.75
N GLY A 687 -3.98 -16.48 0.35
CA GLY A 687 -4.09 -17.11 1.67
C GLY A 687 -2.84 -17.06 2.56
N GLN A 688 -1.74 -16.44 2.13
CA GLN A 688 -0.56 -16.20 2.97
C GLN A 688 -0.11 -14.73 3.04
N GLY A 689 -0.96 -13.78 2.66
CA GLY A 689 -0.82 -12.39 3.10
C GLY A 689 -1.10 -12.29 4.60
N GLY A 690 -0.24 -12.84 5.44
CA GLY A 690 -0.46 -12.91 6.88
C GLY A 690 0.73 -13.59 7.51
N ILE A 691 1.69 -12.79 7.97
CA ILE A 691 2.72 -13.27 8.88
C ILE A 691 1.99 -13.74 10.13
N GLY A 692 1.90 -15.05 10.30
CA GLY A 692 1.63 -15.75 11.56
C GLY A 692 0.41 -15.28 12.37
N ASN A 693 -0.78 -15.76 12.01
CA ASN A 693 -1.75 -16.13 13.04
C ASN A 693 -2.49 -17.42 12.62
N PRO A 694 -2.07 -18.60 13.13
CA PRO A 694 -2.72 -19.89 12.86
C PRO A 694 -4.17 -19.98 13.35
N ALA A 695 -4.68 -18.95 14.03
CA ALA A 695 -5.91 -18.99 14.81
C ALA A 695 -7.05 -18.11 14.24
N ALA A 696 -6.96 -17.60 13.01
CA ALA A 696 -8.08 -16.90 12.38
C ALA A 696 -9.08 -17.93 11.80
N PRO A 697 -10.34 -17.98 12.28
CA PRO A 697 -11.36 -18.78 11.63
C PRO A 697 -11.50 -18.32 10.17
N LYS A 698 -11.50 -19.27 9.24
CA LYS A 698 -11.75 -19.03 7.80
C LYS A 698 -13.20 -18.57 7.62
N LEU A 699 -13.47 -17.30 7.91
CA LEU A 699 -14.78 -16.70 7.78
C LEU A 699 -15.02 -16.31 6.33
N HIS A 700 -15.38 -17.30 5.52
CA HIS A 700 -16.10 -17.08 4.28
C HIS A 700 -17.47 -16.52 4.64
N VAL A 701 -17.67 -15.22 4.42
CA VAL A 701 -19.04 -14.71 4.27
C VAL A 701 -19.58 -15.42 3.03
N LYS A 702 -20.49 -16.38 3.23
CA LYS A 702 -21.10 -17.18 2.17
C LYS A 702 -22.04 -16.28 1.35
N TYR A 703 -21.52 -15.64 0.31
CA TYR A 703 -22.32 -15.24 -0.83
C TYR A 703 -22.50 -16.48 -1.69
N THR A 704 -23.55 -17.25 -1.40
CA THR A 704 -23.76 -18.63 -1.89
C THR A 704 -22.53 -19.54 -1.68
N ARG A 705 -22.60 -20.84 -1.98
CA ARG A 705 -21.50 -21.78 -1.71
C ARG A 705 -20.31 -21.61 -2.67
N GLU A 706 -20.47 -20.79 -3.73
CA GLU A 706 -19.56 -20.75 -4.88
C GLU A 706 -18.90 -19.38 -5.14
N GLU A 707 -19.36 -18.30 -4.51
CA GLU A 707 -18.90 -16.94 -4.80
C GLU A 707 -18.26 -16.30 -3.57
N ARG A 708 -16.95 -16.44 -3.45
CA ARG A 708 -16.16 -15.64 -2.51
C ARG A 708 -15.83 -14.32 -3.18
N PHE A 709 -15.92 -13.21 -2.44
CA PHE A 709 -15.34 -11.94 -2.86
C PHE A 709 -13.85 -12.15 -3.20
N ARG A 710 -13.47 -11.78 -4.43
CA ARG A 710 -12.14 -12.03 -4.98
C ARG A 710 -11.32 -10.77 -4.86
N SER A 711 -10.37 -10.78 -3.95
CA SER A 711 -9.29 -9.81 -3.96
C SER A 711 -8.49 -9.95 -5.23
N PHE A 712 -8.15 -8.83 -5.88
CA PHE A 712 -7.05 -8.86 -6.83
C PHE A 712 -5.78 -9.36 -6.13
N THR A 713 -4.86 -9.95 -6.86
CA THR A 713 -3.49 -10.11 -6.41
C THR A 713 -2.67 -9.24 -7.33
N ASP A 714 -1.56 -8.78 -6.82
CA ASP A 714 -0.65 -7.99 -7.60
C ASP A 714 -0.02 -8.89 -8.67
N HIS A 715 0.16 -8.38 -9.89
CA HIS A 715 0.60 -9.17 -11.04
C HIS A 715 1.40 -8.27 -11.97
N ARG A 716 2.35 -8.88 -12.70
CA ARG A 716 3.16 -8.14 -13.66
C ARG A 716 2.46 -8.16 -15.02
N VAL A 717 1.86 -7.04 -15.41
CA VAL A 717 1.32 -6.85 -16.77
C VAL A 717 2.30 -6.04 -17.58
N LEU A 718 2.63 -6.52 -18.76
CA LEU A 718 3.36 -5.78 -19.78
C LEU A 718 2.34 -5.41 -20.86
N SER A 719 2.18 -4.12 -21.11
CA SER A 719 1.26 -3.59 -22.13
C SER A 719 2.08 -2.97 -23.27
N PRO A 720 2.02 -3.48 -24.51
CA PRO A 720 2.79 -2.92 -25.61
C PRO A 720 2.13 -1.61 -26.06
N MET A 721 2.91 -0.54 -26.19
CA MET A 721 2.45 0.74 -26.73
C MET A 721 2.37 0.62 -28.25
N ALA A 722 1.20 0.90 -28.81
CA ALA A 722 0.91 0.71 -30.23
C ALA A 722 1.14 1.97 -31.07
N THR A 723 0.96 3.15 -30.48
CA THR A 723 0.95 4.42 -31.22
C THR A 723 1.22 5.60 -30.29
N ILE A 724 1.59 6.73 -30.88
CA ILE A 724 1.56 8.04 -30.26
C ILE A 724 0.32 8.77 -30.81
N VAL A 725 -0.57 9.24 -29.93
CA VAL A 725 -1.80 9.95 -30.30
C VAL A 725 -1.65 11.42 -29.93
N THR A 726 -2.01 12.31 -30.86
CA THR A 726 -2.10 13.74 -30.60
C THR A 726 -3.35 14.33 -31.25
N HIS A 727 -3.81 15.49 -30.77
CA HIS A 727 -5.05 16.12 -31.24
C HIS A 727 -4.73 17.21 -32.28
N PRO A 728 -5.44 17.32 -33.41
CA PRO A 728 -5.14 18.30 -34.46
C PRO A 728 -5.45 19.75 -34.06
N LEU A 729 -6.33 19.94 -33.06
CA LEU A 729 -6.56 21.26 -32.45
C LEU A 729 -5.56 21.58 -31.33
N ASP A 730 -4.72 20.62 -30.91
CA ASP A 730 -3.66 20.95 -29.95
C ASP A 730 -2.64 21.88 -30.61
N ALA A 731 -1.88 22.63 -29.79
CA ALA A 731 -0.83 23.51 -30.27
C ALA A 731 0.12 22.75 -31.24
N PRO A 732 0.55 23.34 -32.38
CA PRO A 732 1.41 22.67 -33.37
C PRO A 732 2.67 22.01 -32.76
N GLN A 733 3.17 22.57 -31.65
CA GLN A 733 4.31 22.06 -30.90
C GLN A 733 4.05 20.73 -30.19
N ASN A 734 2.79 20.31 -29.98
CA ASN A 734 2.47 18.97 -29.49
C ASN A 734 2.71 17.91 -30.57
N THR A 735 2.49 18.27 -31.85
CA THR A 735 2.92 17.43 -32.98
C THR A 735 4.44 17.34 -33.02
N GLU A 736 5.15 18.44 -32.76
CA GLU A 736 6.61 18.43 -32.63
C GLU A 736 7.06 17.52 -31.47
N ALA A 737 6.42 17.59 -30.30
CA ALA A 737 6.70 16.73 -29.16
C ALA A 737 6.48 15.25 -29.48
N ALA A 738 5.39 14.91 -30.17
CA ALA A 738 5.10 13.55 -30.62
C ALA A 738 6.16 13.03 -31.60
N GLN A 739 6.56 13.85 -32.58
CA GLN A 739 7.61 13.51 -33.55
C GLN A 739 8.98 13.39 -32.89
N ARG A 740 9.31 14.28 -31.95
CA ARG A 740 10.55 14.21 -31.17
C ARG A 740 10.61 12.93 -30.37
N LEU A 741 9.54 12.62 -29.64
CA LEU A 741 9.39 11.38 -28.89
C LEU A 741 9.59 10.16 -29.80
N GLN A 742 8.87 10.08 -30.92
CA GLN A 742 9.01 9.01 -31.91
C GLN A 742 10.46 8.84 -32.40
N ARG A 743 11.11 9.94 -32.84
CA ARG A 743 12.48 9.92 -33.34
C ARG A 743 13.47 9.41 -32.28
N ARG A 744 13.34 9.88 -31.04
CA ARG A 744 14.23 9.50 -29.93
C ARG A 744 14.05 8.04 -29.51
N LEU A 745 12.82 7.56 -29.48
CA LEU A 745 12.52 6.15 -29.24
C LEU A 745 13.06 5.25 -30.37
N LYS A 746 12.98 5.70 -31.62
CA LYS A 746 13.56 5.02 -32.78
C LYS A 746 15.08 4.98 -32.71
N GLN A 747 15.73 6.07 -32.31
CA GLN A 747 17.19 6.13 -32.13
C GLN A 747 17.66 5.23 -30.98
N ALA A 748 17.05 5.35 -29.81
CA ALA A 748 17.49 4.66 -28.61
C ALA A 748 17.15 3.17 -28.60
N TYR A 749 16.00 2.80 -29.19
CA TYR A 749 15.45 1.45 -29.08
C TYR A 749 15.08 0.83 -30.43
N GLY A 750 15.41 1.46 -31.56
CA GLY A 750 15.02 0.92 -32.88
C GLY A 750 13.51 0.83 -33.11
N VAL A 751 12.68 1.41 -32.23
CA VAL A 751 11.20 1.35 -32.27
C VAL A 751 10.60 2.61 -32.87
N GLU A 752 9.83 2.46 -33.94
CA GLU A 752 9.08 3.55 -34.56
C GLU A 752 7.59 3.35 -34.31
N LEU A 753 7.04 4.09 -33.33
CA LEU A 753 5.60 4.09 -33.07
C LEU A 753 4.89 5.03 -34.04
N PRO A 754 3.85 4.62 -34.77
CA PRO A 754 3.11 5.52 -35.65
C PRO A 754 2.48 6.67 -34.86
N ILE A 755 2.48 7.88 -35.43
CA ILE A 755 1.77 9.04 -34.87
C ILE A 755 0.38 9.09 -35.52
N ARG A 756 -0.67 9.09 -34.69
CA ARG A 756 -2.07 9.21 -35.11
C ARG A 756 -2.64 10.53 -34.65
N LEU A 757 -3.24 11.25 -35.59
CA LEU A 757 -4.02 12.45 -35.29
C LEU A 757 -5.46 12.05 -34.98
N MET A 758 -5.98 12.52 -33.84
CA MET A 758 -7.40 12.36 -33.52
C MET A 758 -8.24 13.10 -34.56
N ARG A 759 -9.35 12.52 -35.02
CA ARG A 759 -10.25 13.23 -35.96
C ARG A 759 -11.15 14.18 -35.16
N PRO A 760 -11.28 15.47 -35.54
CA PRO A 760 -12.23 16.38 -34.90
C PRO A 760 -13.65 15.81 -34.99
N GLY A 761 -14.35 15.72 -33.86
CA GLY A 761 -15.72 15.17 -33.80
C GLY A 761 -15.82 13.64 -33.88
N ALA A 762 -14.73 12.90 -34.04
CA ALA A 762 -14.76 11.45 -33.82
C ALA A 762 -14.96 11.18 -32.33
N GLY A 763 -15.94 10.34 -31.99
CA GLY A 763 -16.08 9.81 -30.64
C GLY A 763 -14.80 9.08 -30.19
N ARG A 764 -14.75 8.68 -28.91
CA ARG A 764 -13.61 7.95 -28.31
C ARG A 764 -13.06 6.89 -29.30
N LEU A 765 -11.79 7.02 -29.71
CA LEU A 765 -11.12 5.98 -30.52
C LEU A 765 -11.18 4.63 -29.79
N PRO A 766 -11.11 3.50 -30.51
CA PRO A 766 -10.94 2.18 -29.88
C PRO A 766 -9.80 2.25 -28.87
N ARG A 767 -10.04 1.85 -27.62
CA ARG A 767 -9.02 1.89 -26.56
C ARG A 767 -7.90 0.92 -26.90
N GLU A 768 -6.83 1.43 -27.51
CA GLU A 768 -5.56 0.77 -27.69
C GLU A 768 -4.53 1.33 -26.70
N ASN A 769 -3.51 0.55 -26.41
CA ASN A 769 -2.40 1.00 -25.58
C ASN A 769 -1.60 2.09 -26.32
N ALA A 770 -1.57 3.31 -25.80
CA ALA A 770 -1.02 4.46 -26.53
C ALA A 770 -0.31 5.48 -25.62
N ILE A 771 0.53 6.30 -26.26
CA ILE A 771 1.13 7.49 -25.65
C ILE A 771 0.37 8.71 -26.16
N TYR A 772 -0.37 9.38 -25.29
CA TYR A 772 -1.13 10.59 -25.59
C TYR A 772 -0.26 11.82 -25.33
N VAL A 773 0.02 12.60 -26.39
CA VAL A 773 0.84 13.80 -26.34
C VAL A 773 -0.03 15.03 -26.56
N GLY A 774 -0.12 15.87 -25.53
CA GLY A 774 -1.00 17.03 -25.47
C GLY A 774 -2.19 16.86 -24.53
N ALA A 775 -2.66 17.97 -23.96
CA ALA A 775 -3.73 17.97 -22.97
C ALA A 775 -5.06 17.44 -23.54
N MET A 776 -5.45 17.85 -24.75
CA MET A 776 -6.72 17.40 -25.32
C MET A 776 -6.71 15.92 -25.65
N ALA A 777 -5.62 15.41 -26.23
CA ALA A 777 -5.47 13.98 -26.48
C ALA A 777 -5.51 13.15 -25.19
N ALA A 778 -4.83 13.60 -24.14
CA ALA A 778 -4.76 12.88 -22.87
C ALA A 778 -6.07 12.90 -22.08
N LEU A 779 -6.81 14.02 -22.10
CA LEU A 779 -8.10 14.17 -21.43
C LEU A 779 -9.22 13.41 -22.15
N ALA A 780 -9.27 13.46 -23.49
CA ALA A 780 -10.30 12.78 -24.28
C ALA A 780 -10.30 11.25 -24.09
N HIS A 781 -9.16 10.69 -23.67
CA HIS A 781 -8.93 9.26 -23.48
C HIS A 781 -8.89 8.81 -22.02
N ASP A 782 -9.22 9.69 -21.06
CA ASP A 782 -9.09 9.44 -19.61
C ASP A 782 -7.67 8.99 -19.20
N ALA A 783 -6.64 9.31 -19.99
CA ALA A 783 -5.25 8.97 -19.67
C ALA A 783 -4.74 9.83 -18.50
N MET A 784 -5.30 11.03 -18.37
CA MET A 784 -5.15 11.93 -17.22
C MET A 784 -6.47 12.62 -16.87
N GLY A 785 -6.60 13.10 -15.64
CA GLY A 785 -7.68 13.98 -15.22
C GLY A 785 -7.34 15.45 -15.46
N LEU A 786 -8.37 16.29 -15.53
CA LEU A 786 -8.22 17.75 -15.65
C LEU A 786 -7.56 18.34 -14.40
N ASP A 787 -7.89 17.80 -13.22
CA ASP A 787 -7.29 18.14 -11.94
C ASP A 787 -5.77 17.91 -11.92
N GLU A 788 -5.29 16.85 -12.57
CA GLU A 788 -3.86 16.57 -12.69
C GLU A 788 -3.14 17.56 -13.61
N LEU A 789 -3.83 18.05 -14.66
CA LEU A 789 -3.29 19.09 -15.53
C LEU A 789 -3.24 20.44 -14.81
N ASP A 790 -4.32 20.82 -14.12
CA ASP A 790 -4.42 22.07 -13.37
C ASP A 790 -3.39 22.13 -12.24
N ALA A 791 -3.11 20.99 -11.59
CA ALA A 791 -2.18 20.90 -10.47
C ALA A 791 -0.73 21.27 -10.81
N VAL A 792 -0.30 21.11 -12.07
CA VAL A 792 1.07 21.46 -12.50
C VAL A 792 1.20 22.94 -12.89
N GLY A 793 0.09 23.68 -12.99
CA GLY A 793 0.08 25.10 -13.33
C GLY A 793 0.50 25.42 -14.77
N GLY A 794 0.47 26.70 -15.13
CA GLY A 794 0.63 27.17 -16.52
C GLY A 794 1.98 26.91 -17.18
N GLN A 795 3.02 26.58 -16.41
CA GLN A 795 4.38 26.25 -16.90
C GLN A 795 4.77 24.79 -16.62
N GLY A 796 3.91 24.03 -15.93
CA GLY A 796 4.19 22.65 -15.55
C GLY A 796 3.69 21.64 -16.57
N PHE A 797 4.08 20.40 -16.34
CA PHE A 797 3.77 19.29 -17.22
C PHE A 797 3.52 18.00 -16.42
N VAL A 798 2.74 17.09 -17.00
CA VAL A 798 2.35 15.79 -16.48
C VAL A 798 2.97 14.69 -17.33
N VAL A 799 3.68 13.78 -16.66
CA VAL A 799 4.07 12.47 -17.20
C VAL A 799 3.36 11.42 -16.38
N ARG A 800 2.34 10.78 -16.96
CA ARG A 800 1.52 9.80 -16.24
C ARG A 800 1.39 8.51 -17.00
N ALA A 801 1.80 7.40 -16.42
CA ALA A 801 1.62 6.08 -17.00
C ALA A 801 0.62 5.25 -16.16
N ARG A 802 -0.49 4.83 -16.76
CA ARG A 802 -1.58 4.13 -16.06
C ARG A 802 -2.41 3.30 -17.05
N GLN A 803 -2.79 2.07 -16.69
CA GLN A 803 -3.78 1.26 -17.43
C GLN A 803 -3.52 1.12 -18.95
N GLY A 804 -2.31 0.77 -19.37
CA GLY A 804 -1.95 0.69 -20.79
C GLY A 804 -1.81 2.04 -21.52
N SER A 805 -1.93 3.16 -20.82
CA SER A 805 -1.84 4.51 -21.39
C SER A 805 -0.71 5.32 -20.77
N ILE A 806 -0.09 6.21 -21.55
CA ILE A 806 0.88 7.20 -21.08
C ILE A 806 0.40 8.58 -21.50
N ALA A 807 0.16 9.50 -20.58
CA ALA A 807 -0.15 10.90 -20.84
C ALA A 807 1.11 11.76 -20.69
N LEU A 808 1.41 12.53 -21.71
CA LEU A 808 2.49 13.51 -21.78
C LEU A 808 1.88 14.87 -22.14
N ALA A 809 1.55 15.67 -21.14
CA ALA A 809 0.76 16.88 -21.33
C ALA A 809 1.25 18.02 -20.46
N GLY A 810 0.84 19.24 -20.78
CA GLY A 810 1.03 20.42 -19.94
C GLY A 810 0.27 21.58 -20.54
N HIS A 811 0.25 22.71 -19.84
CA HIS A 811 -0.41 23.91 -20.35
C HIS A 811 0.39 24.49 -21.53
N GLY A 812 -0.25 24.57 -22.70
CA GLY A 812 0.34 25.14 -23.91
C GLY A 812 1.46 24.31 -24.56
N SER A 813 2.22 24.96 -25.44
CA SER A 813 3.16 24.34 -26.38
C SER A 813 4.44 23.78 -25.75
N ARG A 814 4.89 24.33 -24.61
CA ARG A 814 6.14 23.91 -23.95
C ARG A 814 5.95 22.74 -22.99
N GLY A 815 4.76 22.59 -22.43
CA GLY A 815 4.46 21.55 -21.44
C GLY A 815 4.54 20.13 -22.02
N ALA A 816 3.98 19.90 -23.21
CA ALA A 816 4.05 18.58 -23.85
C ALA A 816 5.48 18.19 -24.27
N LEU A 817 6.29 19.16 -24.72
CA LEU A 817 7.70 18.96 -25.03
C LEU A 817 8.50 18.58 -23.77
N ALA A 818 8.33 19.34 -22.68
CA ALA A 818 8.98 19.05 -21.41
C ALA A 818 8.55 17.68 -20.84
N ALA A 819 7.27 17.31 -20.97
CA ALA A 819 6.78 15.98 -20.60
C ALA A 819 7.44 14.87 -21.42
N ALA A 820 7.54 15.04 -22.75
CA ALA A 820 8.18 14.06 -23.63
C ALA A 820 9.67 13.89 -23.33
N ASP A 821 10.41 14.99 -23.16
CA ASP A 821 11.83 14.96 -22.84
C ASP A 821 12.09 14.36 -21.44
N THR A 822 11.25 14.71 -20.45
CA THR A 822 11.29 14.12 -19.10
C THR A 822 11.00 12.62 -19.15
N TYR A 823 9.98 12.21 -19.90
CA TYR A 823 9.67 10.80 -20.10
C TYR A 823 10.87 10.05 -20.70
N LEU A 824 11.48 10.58 -21.76
CA LEU A 824 12.67 10.00 -22.41
C LEU A 824 13.85 9.89 -21.44
N GLN A 825 14.12 10.92 -20.64
CA GLN A 825 15.15 10.90 -19.61
C GLN A 825 14.87 9.80 -18.58
N HIS A 826 13.61 9.63 -18.16
CA HIS A 826 13.19 8.54 -17.29
C HIS A 826 13.34 7.15 -17.93
N GLN A 827 13.28 7.05 -19.26
CA GLN A 827 13.62 5.82 -19.99
C GLN A 827 15.14 5.58 -20.11
N GLY A 828 15.97 6.57 -19.76
CA GLY A 828 17.43 6.50 -19.93
C GLY A 828 17.90 6.85 -21.35
N VAL A 829 17.11 7.66 -22.07
CA VAL A 829 17.50 8.26 -23.35
C VAL A 829 18.05 9.65 -23.07
N ASP A 830 19.28 9.92 -23.50
CA ASP A 830 19.90 11.25 -23.35
C ASP A 830 19.40 12.26 -24.39
N ALA A 831 19.87 13.50 -24.26
CA ALA A 831 19.52 14.59 -25.17
C ALA A 831 20.04 14.39 -26.60
N GLN A 832 20.98 13.47 -26.83
CA GLN A 832 21.53 13.10 -28.13
C GLN A 832 20.81 11.88 -28.74
N GLY A 833 19.92 11.22 -27.99
CA GLY A 833 19.16 10.05 -28.42
C GLY A 833 19.89 8.73 -28.20
N ALA A 834 21.03 8.75 -27.50
CA ALA A 834 21.75 7.55 -27.11
C ALA A 834 21.19 7.00 -25.79
N SER A 835 21.18 5.67 -25.69
CA SER A 835 20.76 4.98 -24.47
C SER A 835 21.89 5.04 -23.43
N THR A 836 21.78 5.94 -22.45
CA THR A 836 22.68 5.99 -21.30
C THR A 836 22.22 4.97 -20.28
N ALA A 837 22.62 3.71 -20.47
CA ALA A 837 22.09 2.58 -19.70
C ALA A 837 22.53 2.53 -18.22
N LEU A 838 22.29 3.55 -17.39
CA LEU A 838 22.44 3.48 -15.92
C LEU A 838 21.31 4.20 -15.15
N SER A 839 20.64 3.46 -14.25
CA SER A 839 20.11 3.93 -12.94
C SER A 839 18.64 4.36 -12.69
N SER A 840 17.63 4.04 -13.52
CA SER A 840 16.22 4.14 -13.07
C SER A 840 15.40 2.90 -13.42
N PRO A 841 14.81 2.19 -12.44
CA PRO A 841 14.04 0.97 -12.68
C PRO A 841 12.52 1.16 -12.81
N PHE A 842 11.99 2.40 -12.80
CA PHE A 842 10.54 2.65 -12.82
C PHE A 842 9.87 2.34 -14.18
N LEU A 843 10.61 2.31 -15.29
CA LEU A 843 10.05 2.13 -16.64
C LEU A 843 10.89 1.22 -17.56
N ARG A 844 11.85 0.49 -17.01
CA ARG A 844 13.04 0.04 -17.75
C ARG A 844 12.88 -1.15 -18.70
N GLU A 845 11.71 -1.37 -19.27
CA GLU A 845 11.52 -2.56 -20.09
C GLU A 845 10.78 -2.23 -21.40
N CYS A 846 11.39 -1.35 -22.22
CA CYS A 846 11.20 -1.39 -23.67
C CYS A 846 11.91 -2.64 -24.20
N TYR A 847 11.19 -3.50 -24.92
CA TYR A 847 11.71 -4.80 -25.33
C TYR A 847 11.91 -4.87 -26.85
N LEU A 848 13.14 -5.13 -27.28
CA LEU A 848 13.50 -5.53 -28.64
C LEU A 848 13.75 -7.05 -28.69
N THR A 849 13.21 -7.76 -29.69
CA THR A 849 13.48 -9.21 -29.95
C THR A 849 14.02 -9.55 -31.34
N GLU A 850 14.95 -10.50 -31.40
CA GLU A 850 15.31 -11.15 -32.65
C GLU A 850 14.28 -12.24 -33.01
N ARG A 851 14.29 -12.66 -34.29
CA ARG A 851 13.32 -13.57 -34.89
C ARG A 851 13.11 -14.85 -34.08
N LEU A 852 11.85 -15.26 -33.94
CA LEU A 852 11.47 -16.59 -33.46
C LEU A 852 11.56 -17.61 -34.61
N THR A 853 12.28 -18.70 -34.37
CA THR A 853 12.22 -19.89 -35.21
C THR A 853 11.05 -20.78 -34.73
N PRO A 854 10.18 -21.29 -35.61
CA PRO A 854 9.16 -22.25 -35.23
C PRO A 854 9.79 -23.55 -34.72
N LEU A 855 9.29 -24.07 -33.60
CA LEU A 855 9.51 -25.46 -33.21
C LEU A 855 8.53 -26.32 -34.02
N ASN A 856 9.00 -26.90 -35.11
CA ASN A 856 8.38 -28.07 -35.73
C ASN A 856 9.47 -29.07 -36.12
N ALA A 857 9.11 -30.36 -35.99
CA ALA A 857 9.87 -31.57 -36.31
C ALA A 857 10.91 -32.05 -35.26
N MET A 858 10.40 -32.62 -34.16
CA MET A 858 10.98 -33.86 -33.64
C MET A 858 9.91 -34.95 -33.70
N ALA A 859 9.66 -35.40 -34.92
CA ALA A 859 9.23 -36.77 -35.20
C ALA A 859 10.38 -37.41 -35.99
N THR A 860 10.63 -38.70 -35.73
CA THR A 860 11.63 -39.61 -36.30
C THR A 860 13.10 -39.37 -35.91
N GLN A 861 13.58 -40.07 -34.88
CA GLN A 861 14.19 -41.42 -35.00
C GLN A 861 13.99 -42.19 -33.70
#